data_AF-A0AAE0IHI4-F1
#
_entry.id   AF-A0AAE0IHI4-F1
#
_cell.length_a   1.000
_cell.length_b   1.000
_cell.length_c   1.000
_cell.angle_alpha   90.00
_cell.angle_beta   90.00
_cell.angle_gamma   90.00
#
_symmetry.space_group_name_H-M   'P 1'
#
loop_
_entity.id
_entity.type
_entity.pdbx_description
1 polymer ?
#
loop_
_entity_poly.entity_id
_entity_poly.type
_entity_poly.pdbx_seq_one_letter_code
_entity_poly.pdbx_strand_id
1 'polypeptide(L)'
;MSLVKLPYELIAFVVHHLDLADVYSLSRSCKRFWYLLHEGSIAKVLLETKAPETLEARSARVNNRHASELRRLLKRREAISTVAPFLAAVVGVAQDWIYENGVLCYIHDRQLRILDLHRSPRTEIVVRVRRLLNEALVESRNSVKYKFRLLYYSHDIISCIYTHQMPNRISWLVVFNARQQKVLIVEQLESTHKLFVRNNDKFLFYGTFSGIGHNESRNWVIKGYNIAAKKWIEGALPLSDFVGSDIGTTICFEILGGHFYGLSNHLEPLVEELDWTSYYTCFRFPLSTLSRCGFRDIEYVPRDTLWRRQHTDGPIDDRWSFLRLFLDETTSELKVVEARKEWLAGQSSAKRTYYTKQIVFGNPRNGQAQISSHQPSSPGPGIGQSAIDKIDPPTSTGPPLRDPHMVHPGDDGSKCVMFTSSKCAIRSYHSSCQTFVDLVNDPASSDPETQRIRIRGGSRRPWTPGELEERKRLLAQETDPSHYTLEQNIQNIYKHEEVVLWPPEEDSAHPDPALAQLYKVLSPPAHHGNIRGAWDERSMVYSTGGKTGPLRALVFVSWDPSIYLDGVVQYPGSLSFGRSPTSQDQGARACSHVGLHAPELYEGKGKCKDDVAEWYPEFEPNSLHPDDGNDALGMDISGAATGTTYPQWRVFEPPMYRAISSGYHFAHLREPQI
;
A
#
# COMPACT_ATOMS: atom_id res chain seq x y z
N MET A 1 11.77 -32.50 -28.24
CA MET A 1 12.35 -32.36 -26.87
C MET A 1 11.25 -31.84 -25.96
N SER A 2 11.04 -32.43 -24.78
CA SER A 2 10.01 -31.98 -23.83
C SER A 2 10.69 -31.35 -22.62
N LEU A 3 10.26 -30.16 -22.21
CA LEU A 3 10.76 -29.44 -21.04
C LEU A 3 10.66 -30.28 -19.77
N VAL A 4 9.64 -31.14 -19.71
CA VAL A 4 9.33 -32.05 -18.60
C VAL A 4 10.38 -33.16 -18.44
N LYS A 5 11.18 -33.44 -19.47
CA LYS A 5 12.24 -34.46 -19.45
C LYS A 5 13.62 -33.88 -19.13
N LEU A 6 13.73 -32.57 -18.92
CA LEU A 6 15.01 -31.95 -18.58
C LEU A 6 15.41 -32.29 -17.14
N PRO A 7 16.72 -32.46 -16.88
CA PRO A 7 17.25 -32.51 -15.51
C PRO A 7 16.85 -31.29 -14.70
N TYR A 8 16.76 -31.50 -13.39
CA TYR A 8 16.37 -30.48 -12.41
C TYR A 8 17.22 -29.20 -12.54
N GLU A 9 18.52 -29.35 -12.75
CA GLU A 9 19.50 -28.26 -12.86
C GLU A 9 19.22 -27.37 -14.07
N LEU A 10 18.84 -27.97 -15.19
CA LEU A 10 18.50 -27.21 -16.41
C LEU A 10 17.17 -26.48 -16.24
N ILE A 11 16.19 -27.07 -15.53
CA ILE A 11 14.93 -26.39 -15.22
C ILE A 11 15.18 -25.23 -14.25
N ALA A 12 16.00 -25.41 -13.22
CA ALA A 12 16.38 -24.35 -12.30
C ALA A 12 17.08 -23.19 -13.03
N PHE A 13 17.95 -23.49 -14.00
CA PHE A 13 18.57 -22.49 -14.86
C PHE A 13 17.53 -21.72 -15.70
N VAL A 14 16.56 -22.41 -16.30
CA VAL A 14 15.46 -21.75 -17.04
C VAL A 14 14.66 -20.83 -16.12
N VAL A 15 14.28 -21.31 -14.95
CA VAL A 15 13.48 -20.57 -13.94
C VAL A 15 14.19 -19.29 -13.49
N HIS A 16 15.52 -19.27 -13.44
CA HIS A 16 16.30 -18.07 -13.11
C HIS A 16 16.07 -16.92 -14.12
N HIS A 17 15.76 -17.22 -15.37
CA HIS A 17 15.51 -16.24 -16.42
C HIS A 17 14.04 -15.86 -16.57
N LEU A 18 13.13 -16.55 -15.88
CA LEU A 18 11.71 -16.22 -15.86
C LEU A 18 11.40 -15.17 -14.79
N ASP A 19 10.33 -14.41 -15.01
CA ASP A 19 9.74 -13.59 -13.96
C ASP A 19 8.83 -14.44 -13.04
N LEU A 20 8.33 -13.83 -11.97
CA LEU A 20 7.49 -14.55 -11.01
C LEU A 20 6.14 -14.98 -11.60
N ALA A 21 5.59 -14.22 -12.56
CA ALA A 21 4.30 -14.53 -13.19
C ALA A 21 4.42 -15.71 -14.17
N ASP A 22 5.53 -15.76 -14.91
CA ASP A 22 5.89 -16.84 -15.82
C ASP A 22 6.15 -18.14 -15.05
N VAL A 23 6.90 -18.08 -13.94
CA VAL A 23 7.11 -19.26 -13.08
C VAL A 23 5.78 -19.76 -12.51
N TYR A 24 4.92 -18.84 -12.07
CA TYR A 24 3.59 -19.20 -11.56
C TYR A 24 2.75 -19.89 -12.64
N SER A 25 2.72 -19.33 -13.85
CA SER A 25 2.00 -19.91 -15.00
C SER A 25 2.57 -21.27 -15.40
N LEU A 26 3.90 -21.40 -15.46
CA LEU A 26 4.59 -22.65 -15.76
C LEU A 26 4.26 -23.73 -14.73
N SER A 27 4.25 -23.40 -13.45
CA SER A 27 3.93 -24.35 -12.38
C SER A 27 2.50 -24.90 -12.46
N ARG A 28 1.58 -24.15 -13.07
CA ARG A 28 0.17 -24.52 -13.27
C ARG A 28 -0.09 -25.20 -14.62
N SER A 29 0.88 -25.20 -15.52
CA SER A 29 0.73 -25.82 -16.84
C SER A 29 0.65 -27.36 -16.78
N CYS A 30 1.31 -28.00 -15.80
CA CYS A 30 1.19 -29.44 -15.55
C CYS A 30 1.59 -29.84 -14.13
N LYS A 31 1.06 -30.98 -13.64
CA LYS A 31 1.36 -31.53 -12.29
C LYS A 31 2.87 -31.70 -12.03
N ARG A 32 3.67 -31.96 -13.08
CA ARG A 32 5.12 -32.17 -12.96
C ARG A 32 5.93 -30.88 -12.73
N PHE A 33 5.37 -29.70 -12.99
CA PHE A 33 6.03 -28.43 -12.66
C PHE A 33 5.56 -27.83 -11.33
N TRP A 34 4.66 -28.51 -10.62
CA TRP A 34 4.15 -28.03 -9.34
C TRP A 34 5.27 -27.86 -8.29
N TYR A 35 6.33 -28.68 -8.36
CA TYR A 35 7.48 -28.58 -7.46
C TYR A 35 8.19 -27.22 -7.51
N LEU A 36 8.06 -26.46 -8.61
CA LEU A 36 8.67 -25.13 -8.76
C LEU A 36 8.23 -24.14 -7.67
N LEU A 37 7.03 -24.32 -7.12
CA LEU A 37 6.51 -23.49 -6.02
C LEU A 37 6.61 -24.16 -4.64
N HIS A 38 7.07 -25.40 -4.57
CA HIS A 38 7.06 -26.21 -3.35
C HIS A 38 8.45 -26.54 -2.84
N GLU A 39 9.44 -26.57 -3.72
CA GLU A 39 10.82 -26.82 -3.37
C GLU A 39 11.48 -25.55 -2.79
N GLY A 40 12.15 -25.70 -1.64
CA GLY A 40 12.65 -24.59 -0.85
C GLY A 40 13.81 -23.84 -1.49
N SER A 41 14.68 -24.53 -2.24
CA SER A 41 15.89 -23.95 -2.85
C SER A 41 15.55 -23.04 -4.02
N ILE A 42 14.69 -23.50 -4.94
CA ILE A 42 14.12 -22.72 -6.04
C ILE A 42 13.35 -21.53 -5.49
N ALA A 43 12.49 -21.76 -4.50
CA ALA A 43 11.73 -20.68 -3.91
C ALA A 43 12.62 -19.62 -3.26
N LYS A 44 13.70 -20.03 -2.59
CA LYS A 44 14.70 -19.12 -2.04
C LYS A 44 15.36 -18.31 -3.16
N VAL A 45 15.84 -18.96 -4.22
CA VAL A 45 16.44 -18.25 -5.36
C VAL A 45 15.47 -17.25 -5.96
N LEU A 46 14.20 -17.63 -6.17
CA LEU A 46 13.19 -16.74 -6.74
C LEU A 46 12.88 -15.54 -5.84
N LEU A 47 12.66 -15.76 -4.54
CA LEU A 47 12.40 -14.66 -3.61
C LEU A 47 13.59 -13.70 -3.52
N GLU A 48 14.80 -14.24 -3.38
CA GLU A 48 16.00 -13.43 -3.19
C GLU A 48 16.45 -12.70 -4.47
N THR A 49 16.14 -13.24 -5.66
CA THR A 49 16.55 -12.62 -6.93
C THR A 49 15.47 -11.76 -7.60
N LYS A 50 14.18 -12.06 -7.37
CA LYS A 50 13.06 -11.42 -8.08
C LYS A 50 12.17 -10.56 -7.18
N ALA A 51 12.25 -10.72 -5.86
CA ALA A 51 11.37 -10.01 -4.92
C ALA A 51 12.00 -9.80 -3.52
N PRO A 52 13.29 -9.41 -3.42
CA PRO A 52 14.03 -9.42 -2.15
C PRO A 52 13.47 -8.47 -1.08
N GLU A 53 12.78 -7.41 -1.48
CA GLU A 53 12.26 -6.40 -0.55
C GLU A 53 10.81 -6.64 -0.11
N THR A 54 10.18 -7.69 -0.66
CA THR A 54 8.84 -8.09 -0.25
C THR A 54 8.79 -8.45 1.23
N LEU A 55 7.62 -8.25 1.85
CA LEU A 55 7.38 -8.74 3.20
C LEU A 55 7.49 -10.27 3.28
N GLU A 56 7.11 -10.97 2.21
CA GLU A 56 7.24 -12.42 2.09
C GLU A 56 8.72 -12.85 2.09
N ALA A 57 9.60 -12.21 1.31
CA ALA A 57 11.03 -12.49 1.33
C ALA A 57 11.65 -12.21 2.71
N ARG A 58 11.29 -11.08 3.34
CA ARG A 58 11.74 -10.75 4.70
C ARG A 58 11.29 -11.78 5.73
N SER A 59 10.04 -12.24 5.67
CA SER A 59 9.54 -13.32 6.53
C SER A 59 10.29 -14.63 6.27
N ALA A 60 10.52 -14.97 5.00
CA ALA A 60 11.24 -16.19 4.59
C ALA A 60 12.67 -16.25 5.15
N ARG A 61 13.39 -15.13 5.19
CA ARG A 61 14.73 -15.04 5.78
C ARG A 61 14.74 -15.32 7.29
N VAL A 62 13.67 -14.93 7.99
CA VAL A 62 13.54 -15.11 9.44
C VAL A 62 13.07 -16.51 9.79
N ASN A 63 12.08 -17.04 9.07
CA ASN A 63 11.42 -18.31 9.41
C ASN A 63 11.90 -19.51 8.58
N ASN A 64 12.78 -19.29 7.60
CA ASN A 64 13.28 -20.27 6.64
C ASN A 64 12.20 -20.98 5.79
N ARG A 65 11.00 -20.40 5.65
CA ARG A 65 9.85 -20.99 4.93
C ARG A 65 9.67 -20.42 3.51
N HIS A 66 10.75 -20.43 2.72
CA HIS A 66 10.79 -19.80 1.39
C HIS A 66 9.66 -20.26 0.44
N ALA A 67 9.38 -21.56 0.35
CA ALA A 67 8.32 -22.06 -0.54
C ALA A 67 6.92 -21.56 -0.14
N SER A 68 6.64 -21.51 1.17
CA SER A 68 5.36 -21.00 1.67
C SER A 68 5.20 -19.50 1.39
N GLU A 69 6.25 -18.71 1.65
CA GLU A 69 6.22 -17.27 1.42
C GLU A 69 6.19 -16.92 -0.07
N LEU A 70 6.84 -17.70 -0.94
CA LEU A 70 6.71 -17.54 -2.39
C LEU A 70 5.26 -17.76 -2.85
N ARG A 71 4.62 -18.85 -2.40
CA ARG A 71 3.21 -19.11 -2.74
C ARG A 71 2.29 -18.00 -2.22
N ARG A 72 2.55 -17.49 -1.02
CA ARG A 72 1.82 -16.36 -0.45
C ARG A 72 1.97 -15.10 -1.31
N LEU A 73 3.18 -14.76 -1.73
CA LEU A 73 3.47 -13.62 -2.61
C LEU A 73 2.69 -13.73 -3.94
N LEU A 74 2.77 -14.88 -4.60
CA LEU A 74 2.12 -15.12 -5.88
C LEU A 74 0.59 -15.04 -5.76
N LYS A 75 0.01 -15.70 -4.75
CA LYS A 75 -1.43 -15.64 -4.47
C LYS A 75 -1.89 -14.23 -4.12
N ARG A 76 -1.10 -13.45 -3.37
CA ARG A 76 -1.40 -12.05 -3.06
C ARG A 76 -1.41 -11.20 -4.33
N ARG A 77 -0.40 -11.32 -5.19
CA ARG A 77 -0.32 -10.55 -6.43
C ARG A 77 -1.47 -10.89 -7.39
N GLU A 78 -1.80 -12.18 -7.52
CA GLU A 78 -2.97 -12.65 -8.30
C GLU A 78 -4.28 -12.12 -7.70
N ALA A 79 -4.44 -12.16 -6.38
CA ALA A 79 -5.62 -11.65 -5.69
C ALA A 79 -5.81 -10.14 -5.93
N ILE A 80 -4.75 -9.35 -5.86
CA ILE A 80 -4.79 -7.91 -6.13
C ILE A 80 -5.13 -7.67 -7.61
N SER A 81 -4.42 -8.32 -8.54
CA SER A 81 -4.61 -8.08 -9.98
C SER A 81 -5.98 -8.49 -10.52
N THR A 82 -6.66 -9.39 -9.82
CA THR A 82 -8.03 -9.85 -10.11
C THR A 82 -9.09 -9.20 -9.21
N VAL A 83 -8.71 -8.27 -8.32
CA VAL A 83 -9.61 -7.57 -7.39
C VAL A 83 -10.41 -8.55 -6.52
N ALA A 84 -9.79 -9.66 -6.17
CA ALA A 84 -10.42 -10.77 -5.51
C ALA A 84 -9.77 -10.95 -4.12
N PRO A 85 -10.38 -10.47 -3.02
CA PRO A 85 -9.83 -10.62 -1.68
C PRO A 85 -10.01 -12.04 -1.11
N PHE A 86 -9.18 -12.39 -0.13
CA PHE A 86 -9.28 -13.64 0.65
C PHE A 86 -10.11 -13.50 1.91
N LEU A 87 -10.35 -12.28 2.39
CA LEU A 87 -11.11 -12.01 3.60
C LEU A 87 -11.81 -10.65 3.50
N ALA A 88 -13.05 -10.59 3.97
CA ALA A 88 -13.75 -9.35 4.28
C ALA A 88 -14.54 -9.49 5.59
N ALA A 89 -14.34 -8.58 6.55
CA ALA A 89 -14.98 -8.67 7.86
C ALA A 89 -15.17 -7.31 8.52
N VAL A 90 -16.22 -7.18 9.33
CA VAL A 90 -16.41 -6.05 10.26
C VAL A 90 -15.52 -6.29 11.47
N VAL A 91 -14.49 -5.46 11.65
CA VAL A 91 -13.45 -5.68 12.65
C VAL A 91 -13.61 -4.86 13.94
N GLY A 92 -14.50 -3.87 13.93
CA GLY A 92 -14.80 -3.07 15.11
C GLY A 92 -15.76 -1.92 14.84
N VAL A 93 -16.07 -1.17 15.88
CA VAL A 93 -16.85 0.06 15.80
C VAL A 93 -16.13 1.15 16.59
N ALA A 94 -15.90 2.32 15.98
CA ALA A 94 -15.02 3.34 16.55
C ALA A 94 -15.50 4.77 16.35
N GLN A 95 -15.08 5.68 17.24
CA GLN A 95 -15.21 7.13 17.05
C GLN A 95 -14.05 7.73 16.23
N ASP A 96 -12.84 7.19 16.40
CA ASP A 96 -11.62 7.61 15.69
C ASP A 96 -10.74 6.38 15.45
N TRP A 97 -9.97 6.37 14.36
CA TRP A 97 -9.16 5.22 13.99
C TRP A 97 -8.04 5.60 13.02
N ILE A 98 -6.98 4.81 13.04
CA ILE A 98 -5.91 4.79 12.04
C ILE A 98 -5.56 3.34 11.71
N TYR A 99 -5.05 3.10 10.52
CA TYR A 99 -4.59 1.80 10.07
C TYR A 99 -3.23 1.95 9.40
N GLU A 100 -2.21 1.31 9.95
CA GLU A 100 -0.82 1.43 9.51
C GLU A 100 -0.18 0.04 9.49
N ASN A 101 0.28 -0.40 8.31
CA ASN A 101 1.06 -1.62 8.08
C ASN A 101 0.51 -2.85 8.84
N GLY A 102 -0.76 -3.20 8.60
CA GLY A 102 -1.39 -4.34 9.25
C GLY A 102 -2.00 -4.10 10.62
N VAL A 103 -1.73 -2.95 11.27
CA VAL A 103 -2.23 -2.68 12.62
C VAL A 103 -3.32 -1.63 12.61
N LEU A 104 -4.47 -2.00 13.17
CA LEU A 104 -5.62 -1.14 13.40
C LEU A 104 -5.58 -0.58 14.81
N CYS A 105 -5.50 0.74 14.93
CA CYS A 105 -5.67 1.45 16.19
C CYS A 105 -7.01 2.19 16.15
N TYR A 106 -7.88 1.99 17.13
CA TYR A 106 -9.20 2.59 17.12
C TYR A 106 -9.68 2.93 18.53
N ILE A 107 -10.48 3.99 18.64
CA ILE A 107 -11.07 4.44 19.89
C ILE A 107 -12.50 3.94 19.96
N HIS A 108 -12.81 3.23 21.04
CA HIS A 108 -14.17 2.80 21.41
C HIS A 108 -14.37 3.04 22.89
N ASP A 109 -15.47 3.66 23.28
CA ASP A 109 -15.82 3.97 24.68
C ASP A 109 -14.65 4.52 25.54
N ARG A 110 -13.94 5.54 25.03
CA ARG A 110 -12.75 6.17 25.66
C ARG A 110 -11.58 5.21 25.92
N GLN A 111 -11.60 4.03 25.31
CA GLN A 111 -10.48 3.11 25.28
C GLN A 111 -9.85 3.17 23.89
N LEU A 112 -8.52 3.13 23.84
CA LEU A 112 -7.79 2.91 22.62
C LEU A 112 -7.50 1.41 22.51
N ARG A 113 -7.91 0.79 21.40
CA ARG A 113 -7.71 -0.61 21.09
C ARG A 113 -6.73 -0.74 19.93
N ILE A 114 -5.76 -1.65 20.04
CA ILE A 114 -4.68 -1.86 19.07
C ILE A 114 -4.68 -3.33 18.67
N LEU A 115 -4.99 -3.58 17.40
CA LEU A 115 -5.20 -4.91 16.83
C LEU A 115 -4.31 -5.10 15.60
N ASP A 116 -3.39 -6.07 15.66
CA ASP A 116 -2.54 -6.46 14.53
C ASP A 116 -3.31 -7.42 13.60
N LEU A 117 -4.04 -6.89 12.63
CA LEU A 117 -4.87 -7.69 11.72
C LEU A 117 -4.02 -8.68 10.90
N HIS A 118 -2.80 -8.31 10.51
CA HIS A 118 -1.92 -9.17 9.71
C HIS A 118 -1.43 -10.40 10.47
N ARG A 119 -1.18 -10.27 11.77
CA ARG A 119 -0.80 -11.42 12.62
C ARG A 119 -1.98 -12.19 13.19
N SER A 120 -3.20 -11.67 13.03
CA SER A 120 -4.43 -12.33 13.47
C SER A 120 -4.40 -12.81 14.94
N PRO A 121 -4.05 -11.94 15.90
CA PRO A 121 -3.89 -12.34 17.28
C PRO A 121 -5.25 -12.69 17.91
N ARG A 122 -5.19 -13.55 18.94
CA ARG A 122 -6.36 -13.90 19.75
C ARG A 122 -6.77 -12.81 20.75
N THR A 123 -5.94 -11.79 20.92
CA THR A 123 -6.12 -10.67 21.84
C THR A 123 -5.70 -9.36 21.19
N GLU A 124 -6.34 -8.26 21.55
CA GLU A 124 -5.90 -6.91 21.23
C GLU A 124 -5.44 -6.17 22.49
N ILE A 125 -4.57 -5.17 22.31
CA ILE A 125 -4.11 -4.34 23.43
C ILE A 125 -5.14 -3.24 23.65
N VAL A 126 -5.65 -3.13 24.88
CA VAL A 126 -6.63 -2.11 25.25
C VAL A 126 -6.02 -1.15 26.26
N VAL A 127 -5.95 0.12 25.87
CA VAL A 127 -5.41 1.23 26.63
C VAL A 127 -6.54 2.08 27.19
N ARG A 128 -6.62 2.15 28.52
CA ARG A 128 -7.52 3.04 29.25
C ARG A 128 -6.97 4.46 29.17
N VAL A 129 -7.43 5.23 28.18
CA VAL A 129 -6.91 6.57 27.84
C VAL A 129 -6.82 7.47 29.08
N ARG A 130 -7.81 7.45 29.98
CA ARG A 130 -7.76 8.28 31.18
C ARG A 130 -6.59 7.93 32.12
N ARG A 131 -6.31 6.65 32.30
CA ARG A 131 -5.20 6.19 33.15
C ARG A 131 -3.85 6.54 32.52
N LEU A 132 -3.73 6.34 31.21
CA LEU A 132 -2.55 6.75 30.44
C LEU A 132 -2.29 8.25 30.61
N LEU A 133 -3.31 9.10 30.42
CA LEU A 133 -3.14 10.55 30.54
C LEU A 133 -2.79 10.98 31.97
N ASN A 134 -3.35 10.36 33.01
CA ASN A 134 -3.01 10.66 34.40
C ASN A 134 -1.53 10.34 34.74
N GLU A 135 -0.95 9.34 34.07
CA GLU A 135 0.47 9.00 34.15
C GLU A 135 1.33 9.93 33.30
N ALA A 136 0.91 10.17 32.06
CA ALA A 136 1.69 10.91 31.07
C ALA A 136 1.73 12.42 31.31
N LEU A 137 0.63 13.01 31.76
CA LEU A 137 0.44 14.47 31.81
C LEU A 137 -0.26 14.89 33.10
N VAL A 138 0.47 15.56 34.00
CA VAL A 138 -0.06 16.03 35.30
C VAL A 138 -1.23 16.99 35.12
N GLU A 139 -1.13 17.86 34.12
CA GLU A 139 -2.13 18.86 33.71
C GLU A 139 -3.45 18.21 33.28
N SER A 140 -3.44 16.93 32.90
CA SER A 140 -4.65 16.22 32.53
C SER A 140 -5.49 15.79 33.73
N ARG A 141 -4.91 15.63 34.93
CA ARG A 141 -5.53 14.93 36.08
C ARG A 141 -6.84 15.53 36.57
N ASN A 142 -7.04 16.83 36.36
CA ASN A 142 -8.27 17.53 36.75
C ASN A 142 -9.21 17.83 35.58
N SER A 143 -8.80 17.49 34.35
CA SER A 143 -9.62 17.72 33.18
C SER A 143 -10.59 16.57 32.91
N VAL A 144 -11.88 16.89 32.89
CA VAL A 144 -12.95 15.94 32.51
C VAL A 144 -13.30 16.07 31.02
N LYS A 145 -13.03 17.23 30.41
CA LYS A 145 -13.37 17.53 29.00
C LYS A 145 -12.12 17.66 28.15
N TYR A 146 -11.84 16.63 27.36
CA TYR A 146 -10.70 16.59 26.45
C TYR A 146 -11.07 15.98 25.09
N LYS A 147 -10.25 16.27 24.08
CA LYS A 147 -10.22 15.49 22.83
C LYS A 147 -8.96 14.64 22.80
N PHE A 148 -9.08 13.39 22.38
CA PHE A 148 -7.96 12.49 22.16
C PHE A 148 -8.11 11.93 20.75
N ARG A 149 -7.12 12.15 19.89
CA ARG A 149 -7.14 11.66 18.50
C ARG A 149 -5.87 10.91 18.17
N LEU A 150 -6.00 9.90 17.33
CA LEU A 150 -4.88 9.09 16.85
C LEU A 150 -4.14 9.83 15.73
N LEU A 151 -2.81 9.72 15.70
CA LEU A 151 -1.97 10.36 14.67
C LEU A 151 -1.20 9.33 13.85
N TYR A 152 -0.52 8.38 14.49
CA TYR A 152 0.33 7.40 13.80
C TYR A 152 0.63 6.18 14.67
N TYR A 153 0.93 5.05 14.03
CA TYR A 153 1.38 3.83 14.66
C TYR A 153 2.56 3.23 13.90
N SER A 154 3.61 2.82 14.62
CA SER A 154 4.73 2.07 14.05
C SER A 154 5.57 1.45 15.17
N HIS A 155 6.01 0.19 15.03
CA HIS A 155 6.87 -0.52 16.00
C HIS A 155 6.34 -0.51 17.46
N ASP A 156 5.06 -0.84 17.66
CA ASP A 156 4.34 -0.79 18.95
C ASP A 156 4.26 0.63 19.61
N ILE A 157 4.71 1.68 18.89
CA ILE A 157 4.65 3.08 19.33
C ILE A 157 3.42 3.73 18.73
N ILE A 158 2.61 4.33 19.60
CA ILE A 158 1.40 5.05 19.22
C ILE A 158 1.65 6.53 19.49
N SER A 159 1.31 7.37 18.52
CA SER A 159 1.29 8.81 18.66
C SER A 159 -0.14 9.33 18.64
N CYS A 160 -0.49 10.12 19.65
CA CYS A 160 -1.82 10.72 19.80
C CYS A 160 -1.71 12.22 20.06
N ILE A 161 -2.75 12.97 19.72
CA ILE A 161 -2.94 14.34 20.18
C ILE A 161 -3.99 14.38 21.29
N TYR A 162 -3.59 14.92 22.44
CA TYR A 162 -4.48 15.28 23.53
C TYR A 162 -4.72 16.79 23.48
N THR A 163 -5.97 17.22 23.51
CA THR A 163 -6.35 18.64 23.55
C THR A 163 -7.26 18.91 24.73
N HIS A 164 -6.84 19.83 25.60
CA HIS A 164 -7.64 20.35 26.69
C HIS A 164 -8.70 21.31 26.16
N GLN A 165 -9.96 21.20 26.62
CA GLN A 165 -11.05 22.03 26.08
C GLN A 165 -11.31 23.34 26.85
N MET A 166 -11.05 23.41 28.16
CA MET A 166 -11.36 24.58 29.02
C MET A 166 -10.37 24.68 30.19
N PRO A 167 -9.88 25.87 30.60
CA PRO A 167 -10.20 27.21 30.09
C PRO A 167 -9.37 27.64 28.88
N ASN A 168 -8.13 27.15 28.73
CA ASN A 168 -7.27 27.40 27.56
C ASN A 168 -7.10 26.14 26.73
N ARG A 169 -7.26 26.27 25.40
CA ARG A 169 -7.11 25.16 24.47
C ARG A 169 -5.63 24.90 24.19
N ILE A 170 -5.02 24.07 25.02
CA ILE A 170 -3.64 23.61 24.84
C ILE A 170 -3.68 22.18 24.30
N SER A 171 -2.73 21.85 23.42
CA SER A 171 -2.61 20.51 22.84
C SER A 171 -1.23 19.94 23.12
N TRP A 172 -1.18 18.63 23.34
CA TRP A 172 0.04 17.88 23.58
C TRP A 172 0.11 16.70 22.61
N LEU A 173 1.30 16.44 22.10
CA LEU A 173 1.66 15.19 21.46
C LEU A 173 1.99 14.19 22.56
N VAL A 174 1.21 13.11 22.66
CA VAL A 174 1.41 12.02 23.63
C VAL A 174 1.86 10.79 22.85
N VAL A 175 3.07 10.32 23.13
CA VAL A 175 3.67 9.17 22.46
C VAL A 175 4.05 8.12 23.50
N PHE A 176 3.64 6.89 23.27
CA PHE A 176 3.89 5.79 24.19
C PHE A 176 4.06 4.47 23.45
N ASN A 177 4.80 3.55 24.05
CA ASN A 177 4.86 2.16 23.61
C ASN A 177 3.81 1.34 24.36
N ALA A 178 2.80 0.85 23.65
CA ALA A 178 1.69 0.13 24.26
C ALA A 178 2.12 -1.26 24.78
N ARG A 179 3.04 -1.94 24.08
CA ARG A 179 3.55 -3.26 24.49
C ARG A 179 4.48 -3.19 25.70
N GLN A 180 5.16 -2.08 25.91
CA GLN A 180 6.06 -1.88 27.05
C GLN A 180 5.42 -1.14 28.22
N GLN A 181 4.15 -0.71 28.09
CA GLN A 181 3.48 0.17 29.07
C GLN A 181 4.32 1.39 29.44
N LYS A 182 4.89 2.06 28.43
CA LYS A 182 5.85 3.14 28.66
C LYS A 182 5.48 4.39 27.88
N VAL A 183 5.24 5.48 28.59
CA VAL A 183 5.19 6.83 27.98
C VAL A 183 6.60 7.18 27.51
N LEU A 184 6.73 7.53 26.22
CA LEU A 184 8.01 7.87 25.60
C LEU A 184 8.23 9.38 25.59
N ILE A 185 7.23 10.12 25.12
CA ILE A 185 7.30 11.58 24.99
C ILE A 185 5.93 12.19 25.31
N VAL A 186 5.94 13.35 25.97
CA VAL A 186 4.78 14.24 26.08
C VAL A 186 5.29 15.65 25.78
N GLU A 187 4.87 16.20 24.64
CA GLU A 187 5.36 17.48 24.14
C GLU A 187 4.19 18.44 23.93
N GLN A 188 4.27 19.64 24.50
CA GLN A 188 3.28 20.67 24.23
C GLN A 188 3.45 21.18 22.79
N LEU A 189 2.35 21.20 22.03
CA LEU A 189 2.36 21.64 20.66
C LEU A 189 2.08 23.14 20.56
N GLU A 190 3.01 23.87 19.93
CA GLU A 190 2.83 25.29 19.57
C GLU A 190 1.73 25.47 18.51
N SER A 191 1.58 24.50 17.61
CA SER A 191 0.53 24.47 16.59
C SER A 191 0.02 23.05 16.35
N THR A 192 -1.23 22.96 15.91
CA THR A 192 -1.86 21.70 15.50
C THR A 192 -2.31 21.74 14.04
N HIS A 193 -1.94 22.81 13.32
CA HIS A 193 -2.32 23.02 11.94
C HIS A 193 -1.54 22.04 11.03
N LYS A 194 -2.28 21.16 10.35
CA LYS A 194 -1.77 20.07 9.51
C LYS A 194 -0.60 19.34 10.18
N LEU A 195 -0.87 18.70 11.32
CA LEU A 195 0.12 17.92 12.07
C LEU A 195 0.31 16.54 11.43
N PHE A 196 1.56 16.11 11.27
CA PHE A 196 1.91 14.71 10.99
C PHE A 196 2.87 14.14 12.02
N VAL A 197 2.89 12.81 12.13
CA VAL A 197 3.90 12.07 12.89
C VAL A 197 4.36 10.88 12.05
N ARG A 198 5.67 10.60 12.09
CA ARG A 198 6.30 9.40 11.53
C ARG A 198 7.33 8.88 12.51
N ASN A 199 7.38 7.58 12.73
CA ASN A 199 8.39 6.97 13.57
C ASN A 199 8.81 5.58 13.07
N ASN A 200 10.02 5.19 13.43
CA ASN A 200 10.42 3.79 13.49
C ASN A 200 10.66 3.40 14.96
N ASP A 201 11.39 2.33 15.21
CA ASP A 201 11.78 1.86 16.54
C ASP A 201 12.78 2.80 17.27
N LYS A 202 13.49 3.67 16.53
CA LYS A 202 14.61 4.48 17.05
C LYS A 202 14.35 5.98 17.06
N PHE A 203 13.57 6.48 16.11
CA PHE A 203 13.35 7.91 15.88
C PHE A 203 11.87 8.20 15.68
N LEU A 204 11.45 9.36 16.17
CA LEU A 204 10.14 9.94 15.93
C LEU A 204 10.31 11.34 15.35
N PHE A 205 9.52 11.67 14.34
CA PHE A 205 9.43 13.00 13.77
C PHE A 205 7.97 13.43 13.80
N TYR A 206 7.76 14.69 14.11
CA TYR A 206 6.48 15.33 13.86
C TYR A 206 6.73 16.65 13.13
N GLY A 207 5.76 17.08 12.34
CA GLY A 207 5.82 18.37 11.68
C GLY A 207 4.49 19.07 11.64
N THR A 208 4.54 20.40 11.65
CA THR A 208 3.37 21.29 11.61
C THR A 208 3.52 22.29 10.48
N PHE A 209 2.40 22.63 9.84
CA PHE A 209 2.36 23.65 8.80
C PHE A 209 2.16 25.04 9.43
N SER A 210 3.16 25.48 10.19
CA SER A 210 3.07 26.67 11.05
C SER A 210 4.26 27.61 10.95
N GLY A 211 5.35 27.22 10.27
CA GLY A 211 6.46 28.12 10.02
C GLY A 211 6.01 29.29 9.15
N ILE A 212 6.65 30.45 9.30
CA ILE A 212 6.43 31.61 8.44
C ILE A 212 7.63 31.71 7.51
N GLY A 213 7.39 31.60 6.21
CA GLY A 213 8.38 31.78 5.16
C GLY A 213 8.68 33.24 4.87
N HIS A 214 9.65 33.46 3.97
CA HIS A 214 10.08 34.81 3.58
C HIS A 214 8.97 35.66 2.95
N ASN A 215 7.95 35.03 2.35
CA ASN A 215 6.83 35.70 1.67
C ASN A 215 5.53 35.67 2.51
N GLU A 216 5.62 35.55 3.84
CA GLU A 216 4.48 35.31 4.75
C GLU A 216 3.69 34.00 4.47
N SER A 217 4.17 33.17 3.55
CA SER A 217 3.63 31.85 3.27
C SER A 217 3.89 30.91 4.45
N ARG A 218 2.93 30.02 4.74
CA ARG A 218 3.13 29.00 5.76
C ARG A 218 4.04 27.91 5.24
N ASN A 219 4.98 27.47 6.07
CA ASN A 219 5.94 26.42 5.76
C ASN A 219 5.87 25.30 6.78
N TRP A 220 6.34 24.12 6.37
CA TRP A 220 6.50 22.98 7.26
C TRP A 220 7.67 23.19 8.21
N VAL A 221 7.47 22.88 9.49
CA VAL A 221 8.55 22.82 10.48
C VAL A 221 8.56 21.42 11.08
N ILE A 222 9.68 20.72 10.97
CA ILE A 222 9.85 19.35 11.46
C ILE A 222 10.71 19.36 12.73
N LYS A 223 10.27 18.65 13.77
CA LYS A 223 11.08 18.34 14.95
C LYS A 223 11.29 16.83 15.03
N GLY A 224 12.46 16.42 15.56
CA GLY A 224 12.86 15.02 15.66
C GLY A 224 13.25 14.62 17.08
N TYR A 225 12.95 13.39 17.47
CA TYR A 225 13.24 12.82 18.77
C TYR A 225 13.93 11.47 18.61
N ASN A 226 15.08 11.30 19.26
CA ASN A 226 15.76 10.01 19.37
C ASN A 226 15.21 9.25 20.58
N ILE A 227 14.49 8.16 20.31
CA ILE A 227 13.79 7.34 21.30
C ILE A 227 14.79 6.61 22.20
N ALA A 228 15.85 6.06 21.62
CA ALA A 228 16.87 5.31 22.35
C ALA A 228 17.67 6.22 23.29
N ALA A 229 18.10 7.39 22.79
CA ALA A 229 18.84 8.38 23.58
C ALA A 229 17.93 9.21 24.51
N LYS A 230 16.61 9.12 24.34
CA LYS A 230 15.59 9.93 25.01
C LYS A 230 15.84 11.43 24.91
N LYS A 231 16.28 11.90 23.74
CA LYS A 231 16.68 13.29 23.51
C LYS A 231 16.06 13.82 22.23
N TRP A 232 15.63 15.08 22.28
CA TRP A 232 15.30 15.84 21.09
C TRP A 232 16.54 16.04 20.23
N ILE A 233 16.37 15.94 18.92
CA ILE A 233 17.35 16.35 17.95
C ILE A 233 17.45 17.88 18.04
N GLU A 234 18.66 18.41 18.03
CA GLU A 234 18.90 19.84 18.22
C GLU A 234 18.27 20.66 17.08
N GLY A 235 17.51 21.69 17.47
CA GLY A 235 16.82 22.60 16.55
C GLY A 235 15.52 22.03 15.95
N ALA A 236 14.98 22.78 15.00
CA ALA A 236 13.88 22.37 14.14
C ALA A 236 14.30 22.56 12.68
N LEU A 237 13.71 21.79 11.78
CA LEU A 237 13.94 21.88 10.34
C LEU A 237 12.78 22.66 9.69
N PRO A 238 12.92 23.98 9.44
CA PRO A 238 12.00 24.71 8.59
C PRO A 238 12.23 24.32 7.12
N LEU A 239 11.15 24.04 6.42
CA LEU A 239 11.18 23.70 4.98
C LEU A 239 10.68 24.90 4.18
N SER A 240 11.55 25.90 3.99
CA SER A 240 11.15 27.18 3.42
C SER A 240 10.69 27.12 1.96
N ASP A 241 11.34 26.26 1.17
CA ASP A 241 11.12 26.15 -0.27
C ASP A 241 10.33 24.87 -0.64
N PHE A 242 9.58 24.33 0.33
CA PHE A 242 8.87 23.07 0.20
C PHE A 242 7.36 23.28 0.19
N VAL A 243 6.82 23.46 -1.01
CA VAL A 243 5.42 23.84 -1.25
C VAL A 243 4.49 22.63 -1.09
N GLY A 244 3.24 22.88 -0.73
CA GLY A 244 2.22 21.85 -0.57
C GLY A 244 1.89 21.61 0.90
N SER A 245 0.65 21.23 1.15
CA SER A 245 0.11 21.20 2.50
C SER A 245 -0.80 20.00 2.78
N ASP A 246 -1.34 19.34 1.75
CA ASP A 246 -2.23 18.19 1.90
C ASP A 246 -1.45 16.88 1.78
N ILE A 247 -1.20 16.26 2.93
CA ILE A 247 -0.40 15.03 3.02
C ILE A 247 -1.10 13.90 2.26
N GLY A 248 -0.32 13.18 1.45
CA GLY A 248 -0.79 12.10 0.59
C GLY A 248 -1.41 12.60 -0.73
N THR A 249 -1.49 13.92 -0.95
CA THR A 249 -2.00 14.51 -2.21
C THR A 249 -0.98 15.45 -2.83
N THR A 250 -0.56 16.48 -2.09
CA THR A 250 0.40 17.48 -2.57
C THR A 250 1.81 17.27 -2.01
N ILE A 251 1.89 16.57 -0.87
CA ILE A 251 3.12 16.35 -0.11
C ILE A 251 3.11 14.98 0.55
N CYS A 252 4.27 14.37 0.75
CA CYS A 252 4.43 13.07 1.40
C CYS A 252 5.67 13.09 2.29
N PHE A 253 5.57 12.56 3.51
CA PHE A 253 6.68 12.39 4.45
C PHE A 253 6.74 10.94 4.89
N GLU A 254 7.88 10.28 4.73
CA GLU A 254 8.02 8.87 5.08
C GLU A 254 9.40 8.52 5.61
N ILE A 255 9.48 7.46 6.42
CA ILE A 255 10.74 6.85 6.87
C ILE A 255 10.90 5.53 6.12
N LEU A 256 11.91 5.46 5.25
CA LEU A 256 12.19 4.30 4.41
C LEU A 256 13.71 4.06 4.39
N GLY A 257 14.16 2.79 4.36
CA GLY A 257 15.58 2.48 4.15
C GLY A 257 16.59 3.24 5.03
N GLY A 258 16.26 3.52 6.30
CA GLY A 258 17.14 4.25 7.22
C GLY A 258 17.24 5.77 6.99
N HIS A 259 16.38 6.34 6.16
CA HIS A 259 16.31 7.78 5.87
C HIS A 259 14.91 8.32 6.15
N PHE A 260 14.83 9.61 6.45
CA PHE A 260 13.58 10.36 6.38
C PHE A 260 13.50 11.04 5.01
N TYR A 261 12.32 11.01 4.40
CA TYR A 261 12.05 11.62 3.10
C TYR A 261 10.92 12.64 3.20
N GLY A 262 11.05 13.73 2.45
CA GLY A 262 9.94 14.58 2.06
C GLY A 262 9.84 14.66 0.54
N LEU A 263 8.63 14.55 0.00
CA LEU A 263 8.33 14.75 -1.42
C LEU A 263 7.16 15.73 -1.60
N SER A 264 7.27 16.64 -2.56
CA SER A 264 6.21 17.55 -2.99
C SER A 264 6.03 17.50 -4.52
N ASN A 265 4.79 17.64 -4.97
CA ASN A 265 4.44 17.74 -6.39
C ASN A 265 4.02 19.17 -6.80
N HIS A 266 4.12 20.15 -5.91
CA HIS A 266 3.86 21.57 -6.20
C HIS A 266 5.18 22.32 -6.41
N LEU A 267 5.17 23.27 -7.34
CA LEU A 267 6.20 24.30 -7.41
C LEU A 267 5.77 25.56 -6.68
N GLU A 268 6.76 26.31 -6.22
CA GLU A 268 6.58 27.72 -5.88
C GLU A 268 6.11 28.46 -7.13
N PRO A 269 5.08 29.33 -7.01
CA PRO A 269 4.57 30.07 -8.16
C PRO A 269 5.63 31.08 -8.62
N LEU A 270 6.50 30.67 -9.54
CA LEU A 270 7.14 31.61 -10.43
C LEU A 270 6.08 32.04 -11.46
N VAL A 271 6.09 33.34 -11.74
CA VAL A 271 5.24 34.13 -12.65
C VAL A 271 4.65 33.33 -13.81
N GLU A 272 3.39 33.65 -14.18
CA GLU A 272 2.59 33.10 -15.29
C GLU A 272 3.38 32.96 -16.61
N GLU A 273 4.21 31.93 -16.71
CA GLU A 273 4.83 31.52 -17.95
C GLU A 273 3.87 30.57 -18.65
N LEU A 274 3.44 30.97 -19.85
CA LEU A 274 2.58 30.21 -20.74
C LEU A 274 3.13 28.79 -21.03
N ASP A 275 4.43 28.56 -20.78
CA ASP A 275 5.14 27.30 -21.01
C ASP A 275 5.67 26.57 -19.75
N TRP A 276 4.98 26.69 -18.60
CA TRP A 276 5.51 26.12 -17.36
C TRP A 276 5.69 24.59 -17.39
N THR A 277 6.79 24.14 -16.76
CA THR A 277 7.12 22.72 -16.54
C THR A 277 7.18 22.42 -15.05
N SER A 278 6.50 21.34 -14.66
CA SER A 278 6.44 20.87 -13.27
C SER A 278 7.50 19.82 -13.00
N TYR A 279 8.13 19.93 -11.84
CA TYR A 279 9.08 18.98 -11.26
C TYR A 279 8.61 18.63 -9.86
N TYR A 280 8.96 17.43 -9.41
CA TYR A 280 8.83 17.10 -7.99
C TYR A 280 10.00 17.71 -7.22
N THR A 281 9.74 18.14 -5.99
CA THR A 281 10.78 18.50 -5.03
C THR A 281 10.92 17.37 -4.03
N CYS A 282 12.12 16.82 -3.88
CA CYS A 282 12.36 15.75 -2.93
C CYS A 282 13.63 16.01 -2.11
N PHE A 283 13.55 15.78 -0.81
CA PHE A 283 14.70 15.80 0.09
C PHE A 283 14.76 14.53 0.94
N ARG A 284 15.95 14.25 1.45
CA ARG A 284 16.16 13.22 2.47
C ARG A 284 17.23 13.61 3.47
N PHE A 285 17.23 12.95 4.61
CA PHE A 285 18.39 12.94 5.52
C PHE A 285 18.56 11.57 6.17
N PRO A 286 19.80 11.11 6.40
CA PRO A 286 20.08 9.81 7.00
C PRO A 286 19.80 9.83 8.49
N LEU A 287 19.08 8.83 9.00
CA LEU A 287 18.74 8.76 10.42
C LEU A 287 19.97 8.45 11.30
N SER A 288 20.99 7.80 10.74
CA SER A 288 22.19 7.37 11.46
C SER A 288 23.09 8.52 11.90
N THR A 289 23.06 9.67 11.21
CA THR A 289 23.93 10.83 11.54
C THR A 289 23.24 11.89 12.40
N LEU A 290 21.90 11.86 12.50
CA LEU A 290 21.09 12.87 13.20
C LEU A 290 21.52 13.16 14.64
N SER A 291 21.97 12.12 15.37
CA SER A 291 22.38 12.30 16.77
C SER A 291 23.69 13.07 16.92
N ARG A 292 24.49 13.18 15.85
CA ARG A 292 25.78 13.89 15.83
C ARG A 292 25.67 15.23 15.10
N CYS A 293 24.98 15.26 13.97
CA CYS A 293 24.98 16.40 13.06
C CYS A 293 23.68 17.21 13.10
N GLY A 294 22.62 16.76 13.78
CA GLY A 294 21.28 17.34 13.65
C GLY A 294 20.80 17.28 12.19
N PHE A 295 20.05 18.30 11.76
CA PHE A 295 19.52 18.40 10.39
C PHE A 295 20.51 18.99 9.36
N ARG A 296 21.82 18.81 9.53
CA ARG A 296 22.83 19.38 8.62
C ARG A 296 23.04 18.56 7.34
N ASP A 297 22.83 17.25 7.40
CA ASP A 297 23.10 16.32 6.29
C ASP A 297 21.84 16.12 5.42
N ILE A 298 21.21 17.21 4.96
CA ILE A 298 20.04 17.14 4.08
C ILE A 298 20.49 17.12 2.63
N GLU A 299 20.01 16.13 1.90
CA GLU A 299 20.22 16.00 0.46
C GLU A 299 18.92 16.35 -0.28
N TYR A 300 19.05 17.13 -1.35
CA TYR A 300 17.95 17.42 -2.27
C TYR A 300 18.22 16.77 -3.63
N VAL A 301 17.15 16.32 -4.27
CA VAL A 301 17.22 15.91 -5.68
C VAL A 301 17.32 17.19 -6.53
N PRO A 302 18.23 17.28 -7.52
CA PRO A 302 18.30 18.45 -8.40
C PRO A 302 16.95 18.69 -9.10
N ARG A 303 16.47 19.94 -9.06
CA ARG A 303 15.08 20.30 -9.44
C ARG A 303 14.73 19.83 -10.86
N ASP A 304 15.65 19.96 -11.79
CA ASP A 304 15.51 19.62 -13.22
C ASP A 304 15.55 18.11 -13.53
N THR A 305 15.97 17.27 -12.57
CA THR A 305 16.11 15.82 -12.80
C THR A 305 14.84 15.03 -12.53
N LEU A 306 13.94 15.55 -11.70
CA LEU A 306 12.72 14.86 -11.25
C LEU A 306 11.47 15.43 -11.92
N TRP A 307 11.48 15.43 -13.26
CA TRP A 307 10.38 15.92 -14.08
C TRP A 307 9.06 15.22 -13.76
N ARG A 308 8.00 16.03 -13.61
CA ARG A 308 6.64 15.58 -13.27
C ARG A 308 5.72 15.66 -14.48
N ARG A 309 5.54 16.86 -15.04
CA ARG A 309 4.59 17.14 -16.13
C ARG A 309 4.86 18.46 -16.84
N GLN A 310 4.30 18.62 -18.03
CA GLN A 310 4.24 19.91 -18.73
C GLN A 310 2.80 20.47 -18.70
N HIS A 311 2.64 21.79 -18.84
CA HIS A 311 1.32 22.41 -18.99
C HIS A 311 0.55 21.86 -20.22
N THR A 312 1.24 21.50 -21.30
CA THR A 312 0.69 20.88 -22.53
C THR A 312 0.02 19.52 -22.28
N ASP A 313 0.34 18.84 -21.17
CA ASP A 313 -0.37 17.60 -20.75
C ASP A 313 -1.86 17.87 -20.46
N GLY A 314 -2.29 19.13 -20.34
CA GLY A 314 -3.69 19.52 -20.14
C GLY A 314 -4.08 19.72 -18.67
N PRO A 315 -5.34 20.07 -18.39
CA PRO A 315 -5.79 20.32 -17.02
C PRO A 315 -5.89 19.03 -16.20
N ILE A 316 -5.78 19.16 -14.88
CA ILE A 316 -5.90 18.06 -13.90
C ILE A 316 -7.03 18.34 -12.91
N ASP A 317 -7.72 17.29 -12.46
CA ASP A 317 -8.65 17.34 -11.33
C ASP A 317 -7.92 16.88 -10.06
N ASP A 318 -7.39 17.85 -9.29
CA ASP A 318 -6.59 17.58 -8.09
C ASP A 318 -7.33 16.79 -7.01
N ARG A 319 -8.67 16.76 -7.04
CA ARG A 319 -9.46 15.96 -6.09
C ARG A 319 -9.21 14.46 -6.26
N TRP A 320 -8.70 14.03 -7.41
CA TRP A 320 -8.35 12.64 -7.72
C TRP A 320 -6.89 12.30 -7.47
N SER A 321 -6.07 13.31 -7.19
CA SER A 321 -4.64 13.12 -7.00
C SER A 321 -4.35 12.38 -5.70
N PHE A 322 -3.36 11.49 -5.75
CA PHE A 322 -2.66 11.04 -4.56
C PHE A 322 -1.18 10.88 -4.87
N LEU A 323 -0.36 10.99 -3.83
CA LEU A 323 1.09 10.95 -3.90
C LEU A 323 1.63 10.00 -2.83
N ARG A 324 2.46 9.03 -3.23
CA ARG A 324 3.06 8.07 -2.30
C ARG A 324 4.50 7.74 -2.67
N LEU A 325 5.36 7.68 -1.65
CA LEU A 325 6.71 7.12 -1.72
C LEU A 325 6.68 5.63 -1.37
N PHE A 326 7.47 4.84 -2.08
CA PHE A 326 7.65 3.41 -1.79
C PHE A 326 9.02 2.92 -2.27
N LEU A 327 9.47 1.80 -1.71
CA LEU A 327 10.61 1.05 -2.23
C LEU A 327 10.09 -0.03 -3.19
N ASP A 328 10.69 -0.15 -4.37
CA ASP A 328 10.35 -1.18 -5.32
C ASP A 328 10.63 -2.58 -4.74
N GLU A 329 9.62 -3.46 -4.75
CA GLU A 329 9.72 -4.82 -4.20
C GLU A 329 10.82 -5.67 -4.86
N THR A 330 11.21 -5.34 -6.09
CA THR A 330 12.19 -6.08 -6.90
C THR A 330 13.57 -5.43 -6.84
N THR A 331 13.65 -4.11 -7.03
CA THR A 331 14.93 -3.40 -7.21
C THR A 331 15.43 -2.68 -5.95
N SER A 332 14.62 -2.57 -4.89
CA SER A 332 14.90 -1.72 -3.72
C SER A 332 15.02 -0.22 -4.03
N GLU A 333 14.69 0.19 -5.25
CA GLU A 333 14.80 1.59 -5.65
C GLU A 333 13.67 2.40 -5.05
N LEU A 334 14.00 3.60 -4.57
CA LEU A 334 13.00 4.56 -4.13
C LEU A 334 12.22 5.09 -5.34
N LYS A 335 10.91 4.98 -5.28
CA LYS A 335 10.00 5.45 -6.32
C LYS A 335 8.88 6.30 -5.72
N VAL A 336 8.40 7.25 -6.51
CA VAL A 336 7.12 7.93 -6.29
C VAL A 336 6.08 7.33 -7.22
N VAL A 337 4.84 7.21 -6.73
CA VAL A 337 3.64 7.11 -7.57
C VAL A 337 2.76 8.33 -7.34
N GLU A 338 2.32 8.94 -8.44
CA GLU A 338 1.30 9.98 -8.48
C GLU A 338 0.14 9.50 -9.35
N ALA A 339 -1.08 9.49 -8.81
CA ALA A 339 -2.28 9.35 -9.63
C ALA A 339 -2.79 10.73 -10.05
N ARG A 340 -3.23 10.85 -11.30
CA ARG A 340 -3.85 12.07 -11.83
C ARG A 340 -5.10 11.72 -12.61
N LYS A 341 -6.12 12.58 -12.52
CA LYS A 341 -7.23 12.58 -13.48
C LYS A 341 -7.07 13.80 -14.37
N GLU A 342 -6.92 13.59 -15.67
CA GLU A 342 -6.43 14.61 -16.59
C GLU A 342 -7.10 14.53 -17.97
N TRP A 343 -7.11 15.66 -18.68
CA TRP A 343 -7.62 15.78 -20.05
C TRP A 343 -6.44 15.97 -21.00
N LEU A 344 -5.81 14.85 -21.36
CA LEU A 344 -4.61 14.83 -22.18
C LEU A 344 -4.84 15.46 -23.56
N ALA A 345 -3.90 16.27 -24.01
CA ALA A 345 -3.89 16.87 -25.36
C ALA A 345 -5.21 17.57 -25.75
N GLY A 346 -5.93 18.15 -24.77
CA GLY A 346 -7.20 18.84 -25.01
C GLY A 346 -8.38 17.94 -25.35
N GLN A 347 -8.27 16.61 -25.12
CA GLN A 347 -9.38 15.69 -25.29
C GLN A 347 -10.57 16.05 -24.39
N SER A 348 -11.79 15.79 -24.84
CA SER A 348 -13.00 16.05 -24.05
C SER A 348 -13.25 15.02 -22.93
N SER A 349 -12.63 13.85 -23.01
CA SER A 349 -12.74 12.79 -22.00
C SER A 349 -11.60 12.85 -20.99
N ALA A 350 -11.95 12.82 -19.71
CA ALA A 350 -10.97 12.68 -18.63
C ALA A 350 -10.49 11.23 -18.53
N LYS A 351 -9.21 11.07 -18.24
CA LYS A 351 -8.57 9.77 -18.01
C LYS A 351 -7.82 9.79 -16.68
N ARG A 352 -7.86 8.69 -15.94
CA ARG A 352 -7.01 8.50 -14.77
C ARG A 352 -5.73 7.78 -15.16
N THR A 353 -4.59 8.35 -14.79
CA THR A 353 -3.26 7.80 -15.09
C THR A 353 -2.42 7.75 -13.82
N TYR A 354 -1.66 6.66 -13.67
CA TYR A 354 -0.70 6.46 -12.59
C TYR A 354 0.70 6.62 -13.14
N TYR A 355 1.42 7.61 -12.61
CA TYR A 355 2.78 7.93 -13.01
C TYR A 355 3.75 7.48 -11.92
N THR A 356 4.63 6.56 -12.28
CA THR A 356 5.74 6.14 -11.43
C THR A 356 7.01 6.86 -11.86
N LYS A 357 7.87 7.23 -10.91
CA LYS A 357 9.19 7.78 -11.22
C LYS A 357 10.20 7.33 -10.18
N GLN A 358 11.37 6.90 -10.63
CA GLN A 358 12.50 6.63 -9.75
C GLN A 358 13.07 7.93 -9.20
N ILE A 359 13.38 7.93 -7.90
CA ILE A 359 14.03 9.03 -7.21
C ILE A 359 15.48 8.63 -6.97
N VAL A 360 16.40 9.38 -7.59
CA VAL A 360 17.83 9.17 -7.46
C VAL A 360 18.45 10.38 -6.79
N PHE A 361 19.20 10.13 -5.72
CA PHE A 361 19.97 11.15 -5.01
C PHE A 361 21.44 11.03 -5.43
N GLY A 362 22.10 12.16 -5.73
CA GLY A 362 23.49 12.22 -6.20
C GLY A 362 23.62 12.70 -7.64
N ASN A 363 24.81 13.19 -8.02
CA ASN A 363 25.06 13.75 -9.35
C ASN A 363 24.97 12.67 -10.45
N PRO A 364 24.15 12.85 -11.50
CA PRO A 364 24.01 11.88 -12.60
C PRO A 364 25.25 11.72 -13.51
N ARG A 365 26.43 12.22 -13.12
CA ARG A 365 27.63 12.24 -13.97
C ARG A 365 28.52 11.00 -13.94
N ASN A 366 28.22 9.97 -13.14
CA ASN A 366 29.07 8.77 -13.04
C ASN A 366 28.46 7.50 -13.66
N GLY A 367 27.53 7.64 -14.60
CA GLY A 367 27.02 6.54 -15.43
C GLY A 367 27.38 6.75 -16.90
N GLN A 368 28.51 6.18 -17.32
CA GLN A 368 28.89 5.84 -18.71
C GLN A 368 28.17 6.58 -19.86
N ALA A 369 28.63 7.79 -20.18
CA ALA A 369 28.66 8.23 -21.57
C ALA A 369 30.05 7.90 -22.11
N GLN A 370 30.19 6.76 -22.80
CA GLN A 370 31.30 6.56 -23.72
C GLN A 370 31.14 7.57 -24.85
N ILE A 371 31.70 8.76 -24.68
CA ILE A 371 31.98 9.65 -25.79
C ILE A 371 33.40 9.34 -26.23
N SER A 372 33.47 8.74 -27.41
CA SER A 372 34.67 8.46 -28.18
C SER A 372 35.63 9.64 -28.17
N SER A 373 36.87 9.31 -27.86
CA SER A 373 38.08 10.12 -27.94
C SER A 373 38.19 10.95 -29.22
N HIS A 374 38.26 12.28 -29.07
CA HIS A 374 39.13 13.09 -29.91
C HIS A 374 39.98 13.99 -29.01
N GLN A 375 41.29 13.89 -29.22
CA GLN A 375 42.33 14.51 -28.40
C GLN A 375 42.35 16.06 -28.50
N PRO A 376 42.89 16.73 -27.47
CA PRO A 376 42.98 18.17 -27.39
C PRO A 376 44.25 18.72 -28.05
N SER A 377 44.14 19.85 -28.73
CA SER A 377 45.29 20.70 -29.09
C SER A 377 45.37 21.92 -28.15
N SER A 378 46.60 22.14 -27.69
CA SER A 378 47.17 23.00 -26.64
C SER A 378 46.77 24.49 -26.54
N PRO A 379 47.13 25.16 -25.42
CA PRO A 379 46.54 26.41 -24.94
C PRO A 379 47.33 27.68 -25.30
N GLY A 380 46.65 28.82 -25.32
CA GLY A 380 47.25 30.16 -25.37
C GLY A 380 46.68 31.05 -24.24
N PRO A 381 47.50 31.89 -23.56
CA PRO A 381 47.10 32.62 -22.36
C PRO A 381 46.63 34.05 -22.68
N GLY A 382 45.63 34.57 -21.95
CA GLY A 382 45.19 35.96 -22.11
C GLY A 382 44.05 36.40 -21.19
N ILE A 383 44.42 36.80 -19.97
CA ILE A 383 43.94 37.96 -19.20
C ILE A 383 42.48 38.45 -19.43
N GLY A 384 41.64 38.19 -18.41
CA GLY A 384 40.77 39.16 -17.72
C GLY A 384 39.76 40.00 -18.50
N GLN A 385 38.47 39.72 -18.31
CA GLN A 385 37.44 40.74 -18.06
C GLN A 385 36.14 40.09 -17.58
N SER A 386 35.50 40.73 -16.59
CA SER A 386 34.20 40.33 -16.07
C SER A 386 33.13 40.53 -17.14
N ALA A 387 32.40 39.49 -17.49
CA ALA A 387 31.18 39.60 -18.26
C ALA A 387 30.14 38.68 -17.63
N ILE A 388 28.97 39.26 -17.39
CA ILE A 388 27.76 38.62 -16.91
C ILE A 388 27.45 37.46 -17.86
N ASP A 389 27.64 36.22 -17.41
CA ASP A 389 27.16 35.05 -18.12
C ASP A 389 25.63 35.08 -18.10
N LYS A 390 25.07 35.63 -19.17
CA LYS A 390 23.74 35.26 -19.63
C LYS A 390 23.76 33.75 -19.78
N ILE A 391 23.08 33.05 -18.88
CA ILE A 391 22.77 31.65 -19.05
C ILE A 391 21.87 31.61 -20.29
N ASP A 392 22.46 31.26 -21.43
CA ASP A 392 21.69 30.90 -22.60
C ASP A 392 20.75 29.74 -22.19
N PRO A 393 19.43 29.85 -22.42
CA PRO A 393 18.53 28.74 -22.18
C PRO A 393 18.98 27.58 -23.06
N PRO A 394 18.99 26.33 -22.56
CA PRO A 394 19.44 25.20 -23.35
C PRO A 394 18.58 25.08 -24.61
N THR A 395 19.15 25.47 -25.74
CA THR A 395 18.59 25.29 -27.08
C THR A 395 18.74 23.82 -27.45
N SER A 396 17.82 22.96 -26.98
CA SER A 396 17.35 21.78 -27.71
C SER A 396 16.25 21.03 -26.94
N THR A 397 15.21 20.67 -27.67
CA THR A 397 14.25 19.57 -27.45
C THR A 397 13.14 19.76 -26.41
N GLY A 398 11.91 19.40 -26.78
CA GLY A 398 10.69 19.54 -25.99
C GLY A 398 10.66 18.72 -24.69
N PRO A 399 9.47 18.51 -24.08
CA PRO A 399 9.37 17.82 -22.79
C PRO A 399 10.06 16.43 -22.83
N PRO A 400 10.64 15.98 -21.71
CA PRO A 400 11.23 14.64 -21.63
C PRO A 400 10.21 13.57 -22.03
N LEU A 401 10.63 12.63 -22.87
CA LEU A 401 9.81 11.47 -23.24
C LEU A 401 9.50 10.65 -21.99
N ARG A 402 8.22 10.32 -21.79
CA ARG A 402 7.79 9.42 -20.71
C ARG A 402 8.14 7.98 -21.05
N ASP A 403 8.73 7.27 -20.08
CA ASP A 403 8.92 5.83 -20.17
C ASP A 403 7.56 5.11 -20.07
N PRO A 404 7.12 4.38 -21.11
CA PRO A 404 5.87 3.61 -21.10
C PRO A 404 5.75 2.61 -19.94
N HIS A 405 6.86 2.05 -19.46
CA HIS A 405 6.87 1.12 -18.33
C HIS A 405 6.45 1.78 -17.01
N MET A 406 6.67 3.09 -16.92
CA MET A 406 6.43 3.90 -15.72
C MET A 406 5.08 4.64 -15.74
N VAL A 407 4.27 4.45 -16.78
CA VAL A 407 2.96 5.11 -16.94
C VAL A 407 1.89 4.05 -17.10
N HIS A 408 0.95 3.96 -16.17
CA HIS A 408 -0.23 3.09 -16.29
C HIS A 408 -1.49 3.94 -16.51
N PRO A 409 -2.05 3.95 -17.73
CA PRO A 409 -3.35 4.52 -17.98
C PRO A 409 -4.42 3.60 -17.38
N GLY A 410 -5.07 4.04 -16.30
CA GLY A 410 -6.05 3.26 -15.55
C GLY A 410 -7.37 3.13 -16.29
N ASP A 411 -8.30 4.04 -16.00
CA ASP A 411 -9.66 4.03 -16.55
C ASP A 411 -10.03 5.38 -17.17
N ASP A 412 -10.91 5.28 -18.17
CA ASP A 412 -11.56 6.38 -18.86
C ASP A 412 -13.08 6.18 -18.81
N GLY A 413 -13.83 7.26 -19.05
CA GLY A 413 -15.30 7.23 -19.08
C GLY A 413 -15.91 6.38 -20.21
N SER A 414 -15.09 5.85 -21.12
CA SER A 414 -15.53 5.00 -22.23
C SER A 414 -15.55 3.52 -21.89
N LYS A 415 -14.74 3.05 -20.93
CA LYS A 415 -14.61 1.61 -20.61
C LYS A 415 -15.41 1.15 -19.40
N CYS A 416 -15.80 2.05 -18.50
CA CYS A 416 -16.51 1.71 -17.27
C CYS A 416 -17.20 2.95 -16.68
N VAL A 417 -18.22 2.73 -15.85
CA VAL A 417 -18.83 3.79 -15.03
C VAL A 417 -17.74 4.50 -14.21
N MET A 418 -17.63 5.81 -14.42
CA MET A 418 -16.72 6.66 -13.65
C MET A 418 -17.41 7.12 -12.37
N PHE A 419 -16.93 6.63 -11.24
CA PHE A 419 -17.35 7.14 -9.94
C PHE A 419 -16.91 8.59 -9.77
N THR A 420 -17.67 9.39 -9.02
CA THR A 420 -17.21 10.71 -8.57
C THR A 420 -16.19 10.55 -7.43
N SER A 421 -15.39 11.57 -7.16
CA SER A 421 -14.45 11.54 -6.02
C SER A 421 -15.19 11.31 -4.69
N SER A 422 -16.39 11.84 -4.53
CA SER A 422 -17.25 11.62 -3.36
C SER A 422 -17.74 10.18 -3.21
N LYS A 423 -17.79 9.40 -4.29
CA LYS A 423 -18.16 7.99 -4.29
C LYS A 423 -16.95 7.05 -4.30
N CYS A 424 -15.72 7.57 -4.29
CA CYS A 424 -14.49 6.79 -4.33
C CYS A 424 -13.62 7.13 -3.11
N ALA A 425 -13.81 6.39 -2.03
CA ALA A 425 -13.29 6.73 -0.71
C ALA A 425 -11.83 6.28 -0.47
N ILE A 426 -11.41 5.23 -1.19
CA ILE A 426 -10.02 4.79 -1.25
C ILE A 426 -9.62 4.74 -2.71
N ARG A 427 -8.43 5.24 -2.99
CA ARG A 427 -7.75 5.12 -4.28
C ARG A 427 -6.36 4.59 -4.00
N SER A 428 -6.06 3.39 -4.48
CA SER A 428 -4.76 2.76 -4.31
C SER A 428 -4.16 2.34 -5.64
N TYR A 429 -2.84 2.22 -5.65
CA TYR A 429 -2.10 1.65 -6.76
C TYR A 429 -1.03 0.70 -6.25
N HIS A 430 -1.07 -0.52 -6.72
CA HIS A 430 -0.14 -1.59 -6.37
C HIS A 430 0.84 -1.80 -7.53
N SER A 431 1.98 -1.10 -7.47
CA SER A 431 2.97 -1.08 -8.56
C SER A 431 3.50 -2.48 -8.93
N SER A 432 3.71 -3.36 -7.95
CA SER A 432 4.19 -4.73 -8.19
C SER A 432 3.16 -5.63 -8.90
N CYS A 433 1.89 -5.23 -8.90
CA CYS A 433 0.79 -5.90 -9.58
C CYS A 433 0.32 -5.12 -10.82
N GLN A 434 0.88 -3.93 -11.07
CA GLN A 434 0.40 -2.96 -12.06
C GLN A 434 -1.13 -2.80 -12.04
N THR A 435 -1.68 -2.64 -10.84
CA THR A 435 -3.12 -2.68 -10.61
C THR A 435 -3.55 -1.51 -9.74
N PHE A 436 -4.61 -0.82 -10.13
CA PHE A 436 -5.30 0.10 -9.23
C PHE A 436 -6.43 -0.62 -8.51
N VAL A 437 -6.67 -0.26 -7.25
CA VAL A 437 -7.79 -0.77 -6.46
C VAL A 437 -8.47 0.40 -5.75
N ASP A 438 -9.77 0.54 -5.96
CA ASP A 438 -10.60 1.59 -5.41
C ASP A 438 -11.68 0.99 -4.52
N LEU A 439 -12.04 1.73 -3.46
CA LEU A 439 -13.25 1.46 -2.68
C LEU A 439 -14.34 2.43 -3.13
N VAL A 440 -15.42 1.90 -3.72
CA VAL A 440 -16.48 2.68 -4.34
C VAL A 440 -17.82 2.48 -3.64
N ASN A 441 -18.60 3.56 -3.56
CA ASN A 441 -20.02 3.51 -3.25
C ASN A 441 -20.81 3.45 -4.56
N ASP A 442 -21.31 2.26 -4.87
CA ASP A 442 -21.95 1.89 -6.13
C ASP A 442 -23.42 1.52 -5.88
N PRO A 443 -24.31 2.47 -5.51
CA PRO A 443 -25.72 2.17 -5.25
C PRO A 443 -26.38 1.58 -6.50
N ALA A 444 -27.34 0.66 -6.30
CA ALA A 444 -28.10 0.10 -7.41
C ALA A 444 -28.92 1.18 -8.13
N SER A 445 -29.12 1.05 -9.44
CA SER A 445 -29.91 2.01 -10.21
C SER A 445 -31.37 2.09 -9.72
N SER A 446 -31.90 0.98 -9.21
CA SER A 446 -33.24 0.89 -8.61
C SER A 446 -33.36 1.58 -7.25
N ASP A 447 -32.25 1.76 -6.54
CA ASP A 447 -32.21 2.36 -5.20
C ASP A 447 -30.93 3.21 -5.01
N PRO A 448 -30.91 4.43 -5.59
CA PRO A 448 -29.73 5.29 -5.60
C PRO A 448 -29.35 5.83 -4.21
N GLU A 449 -30.25 5.77 -3.24
CA GLU A 449 -30.05 6.27 -1.88
C GLU A 449 -29.39 5.22 -0.97
N THR A 450 -29.48 3.94 -1.33
CA THR A 450 -28.88 2.86 -0.56
C THR A 450 -27.39 2.73 -0.85
N GLN A 451 -26.58 3.01 0.17
CA GLN A 451 -25.13 2.82 0.11
C GLN A 451 -24.80 1.35 -0.15
N ARG A 452 -24.06 1.08 -1.24
CA ARG A 452 -23.58 -0.25 -1.61
C ARG A 452 -22.08 -0.18 -1.86
N ILE A 453 -21.29 -0.68 -0.93
CA ILE A 453 -19.83 -0.68 -1.03
C ILE A 453 -19.35 -1.82 -1.92
N ARG A 454 -18.49 -1.49 -2.88
CA ARG A 454 -17.78 -2.44 -3.74
C ARG A 454 -16.31 -2.02 -3.87
N ILE A 455 -15.50 -2.95 -4.33
CA ILE A 455 -14.10 -2.77 -4.68
C ILE A 455 -14.03 -2.81 -6.20
N ARG A 456 -13.37 -1.82 -6.77
CA ARG A 456 -13.18 -1.71 -8.21
C ARG A 456 -11.69 -1.75 -8.51
N GLY A 457 -11.28 -2.43 -9.56
CA GLY A 457 -9.87 -2.38 -9.95
C GLY A 457 -9.64 -2.77 -11.40
N GLY A 458 -8.51 -2.30 -11.92
CA GLY A 458 -8.07 -2.59 -13.28
C GLY A 458 -6.57 -2.83 -13.28
N SER A 459 -6.17 -3.87 -13.99
CA SER A 459 -4.79 -4.32 -14.07
C SER A 459 -4.30 -4.31 -15.51
N ARG A 460 -2.98 -4.30 -15.67
CA ARG A 460 -2.33 -4.54 -16.95
C ARG A 460 -1.19 -5.53 -16.77
N ARG A 461 -0.84 -6.22 -17.84
CA ARG A 461 0.30 -7.15 -17.88
C ARG A 461 0.99 -7.11 -19.24
N PRO A 462 2.26 -7.52 -19.33
CA PRO A 462 2.91 -7.72 -20.61
C PRO A 462 2.10 -8.68 -21.50
N TRP A 463 2.16 -8.46 -22.81
CA TRP A 463 1.65 -9.43 -23.78
C TRP A 463 2.44 -10.73 -23.69
N THR A 464 1.76 -11.87 -23.75
CA THR A 464 2.46 -13.13 -23.98
C THR A 464 2.93 -13.21 -25.45
N PRO A 465 3.99 -13.97 -25.76
CA PRO A 465 4.47 -14.11 -27.13
C PRO A 465 3.38 -14.54 -28.13
N GLY A 466 2.49 -15.46 -27.72
CA GLY A 466 1.38 -15.91 -28.56
C GLY A 466 0.34 -14.82 -28.85
N GLU A 467 -0.06 -14.06 -27.83
CA GLU A 467 -1.00 -12.94 -28.00
C GLU A 467 -0.39 -11.81 -28.85
N LEU A 468 0.91 -11.58 -28.75
CA LEU A 468 1.60 -10.57 -29.56
C LEU A 468 1.59 -10.96 -31.05
N GLU A 469 1.81 -12.24 -31.37
CA GLU A 469 1.72 -12.73 -32.75
C GLU A 469 0.30 -12.64 -33.31
N GLU A 470 -0.73 -12.95 -32.51
CA GLU A 470 -2.13 -12.76 -32.88
C GLU A 470 -2.44 -11.28 -33.13
N ARG A 471 -2.00 -10.39 -32.25
CA ARG A 471 -2.15 -8.94 -32.41
C ARG A 471 -1.46 -8.43 -33.66
N LYS A 472 -0.22 -8.89 -33.96
CA LYS A 472 0.49 -8.50 -35.19
C LYS A 472 -0.27 -8.93 -36.44
N ARG A 473 -0.90 -10.12 -36.44
CA ARG A 473 -1.75 -10.57 -37.56
C ARG A 473 -2.97 -9.67 -37.74
N LEU A 474 -3.58 -9.22 -36.65
CA LEU A 474 -4.73 -8.31 -36.67
C LEU A 474 -4.34 -6.88 -37.10
N LEU A 475 -3.17 -6.40 -36.68
CA LEU A 475 -2.68 -5.04 -36.96
C LEU A 475 -1.96 -4.90 -38.32
N ALA A 476 -1.73 -5.99 -39.05
CA ALA A 476 -1.10 -5.98 -40.37
C ALA A 476 -1.91 -5.23 -41.46
N GLN A 477 -2.98 -4.52 -41.09
CA GLN A 477 -3.83 -3.72 -41.98
C GLN A 477 -3.75 -2.19 -41.74
N GLU A 478 -2.98 -1.70 -40.76
CA GLU A 478 -2.84 -0.26 -40.51
C GLU A 478 -1.38 0.20 -40.65
N THR A 479 -1.09 0.94 -41.72
CA THR A 479 0.20 1.58 -41.98
C THR A 479 0.11 3.10 -41.79
N ASP A 480 0.77 3.63 -40.76
CA ASP A 480 1.65 4.80 -40.88
C ASP A 480 2.68 4.78 -39.71
N PRO A 481 4.00 4.64 -39.99
CA PRO A 481 5.04 4.56 -38.95
C PRO A 481 5.45 5.92 -38.34
N SER A 482 4.85 7.03 -38.76
CA SER A 482 5.30 8.37 -38.33
C SER A 482 4.49 8.88 -37.12
N HIS A 483 5.15 8.88 -35.96
CA HIS A 483 4.69 9.31 -34.62
C HIS A 483 3.91 8.27 -33.78
N TYR A 484 4.64 7.32 -33.18
CA TYR A 484 4.08 6.56 -32.05
C TYR A 484 3.82 7.49 -30.86
N THR A 485 2.56 7.62 -30.48
CA THR A 485 2.12 8.27 -29.24
C THR A 485 2.52 7.42 -28.02
N LEU A 486 2.64 8.05 -26.84
CA LEU A 486 2.91 7.33 -25.58
C LEU A 486 1.88 6.22 -25.34
N GLU A 487 0.61 6.48 -25.65
CA GLU A 487 -0.49 5.54 -25.54
C GLU A 487 -0.27 4.29 -26.41
N GLN A 488 0.14 4.47 -27.66
CA GLN A 488 0.43 3.35 -28.56
C GLN A 488 1.62 2.52 -28.06
N ASN A 489 2.68 3.17 -27.56
CA ASN A 489 3.82 2.48 -26.97
C ASN A 489 3.39 1.64 -25.75
N ILE A 490 2.54 2.20 -24.89
CA ILE A 490 1.99 1.46 -23.74
C ILE A 490 1.14 0.27 -24.22
N GLN A 491 0.27 0.45 -25.22
CA GLN A 491 -0.56 -0.63 -25.76
C GLN A 491 0.24 -1.74 -26.46
N ASN A 492 1.41 -1.42 -26.99
CA ASN A 492 2.31 -2.39 -27.61
C ASN A 492 3.05 -3.23 -26.58
N ILE A 493 3.31 -2.69 -25.39
CA ILE A 493 3.99 -3.40 -24.29
C ILE A 493 2.99 -4.16 -23.42
N TYR A 494 1.83 -3.55 -23.14
CA TYR A 494 0.89 -4.03 -22.14
C TYR A 494 -0.49 -4.33 -22.72
N LYS A 495 -1.03 -5.48 -22.33
CA LYS A 495 -2.45 -5.79 -22.40
C LYS A 495 -3.13 -5.22 -21.16
N HIS A 496 -4.19 -4.43 -21.36
CA HIS A 496 -5.04 -3.96 -20.27
C HIS A 496 -6.15 -4.97 -20.06
N GLU A 497 -6.34 -5.40 -18.81
CA GLU A 497 -7.47 -6.23 -18.44
C GLU A 497 -8.69 -5.33 -18.18
N GLU A 498 -9.89 -5.89 -18.34
CA GLU A 498 -11.12 -5.15 -18.05
C GLU A 498 -11.20 -4.75 -16.57
N VAL A 499 -11.87 -3.63 -16.31
CA VAL A 499 -12.11 -3.17 -14.94
C VAL A 499 -13.14 -4.08 -14.28
N VAL A 500 -12.78 -4.66 -13.15
CA VAL A 500 -13.63 -5.60 -12.39
C VAL A 500 -14.20 -4.90 -11.16
N LEU A 501 -15.44 -5.26 -10.79
CA LEU A 501 -16.05 -4.90 -9.51
C LEU A 501 -16.31 -6.15 -8.66
N TRP A 502 -15.90 -6.08 -7.40
CA TRP A 502 -16.11 -7.11 -6.39
C TRP A 502 -16.83 -6.54 -5.16
N PRO A 503 -17.83 -7.21 -4.57
CA PRO A 503 -18.46 -8.45 -5.04
C PRO A 503 -19.16 -8.25 -6.40
N PRO A 504 -19.51 -9.33 -7.12
CA PRO A 504 -20.31 -9.26 -8.34
C PRO A 504 -21.71 -8.70 -8.04
N GLU A 505 -22.38 -8.19 -9.07
CA GLU A 505 -23.75 -7.67 -8.93
C GLU A 505 -24.74 -8.80 -8.63
N GLU A 506 -25.78 -8.51 -7.84
CA GLU A 506 -26.83 -9.49 -7.52
C GLU A 506 -27.64 -9.80 -8.79
N ASP A 507 -27.74 -11.09 -9.13
CA ASP A 507 -28.65 -11.54 -10.17
C ASP A 507 -30.07 -11.56 -9.60
N SER A 508 -30.92 -10.65 -10.09
CA SER A 508 -32.33 -10.59 -9.68
C SER A 508 -33.12 -11.85 -10.07
N ALA A 509 -32.67 -12.60 -11.08
CA ALA A 509 -33.29 -13.86 -11.49
C ALA A 509 -32.88 -15.04 -10.58
N HIS A 510 -31.68 -14.97 -9.98
CA HIS A 510 -31.13 -16.01 -9.11
C HIS A 510 -30.53 -15.38 -7.85
N PRO A 511 -31.38 -14.99 -6.88
CA PRO A 511 -30.90 -14.35 -5.66
C PRO A 511 -29.96 -15.27 -4.88
N ASP A 512 -28.77 -14.78 -4.57
CA ASP A 512 -27.77 -15.47 -3.73
C ASP A 512 -27.79 -14.89 -2.30
N PRO A 513 -28.32 -15.62 -1.30
CA PRO A 513 -28.34 -15.16 0.08
C PRO A 513 -26.94 -14.89 0.66
N ALA A 514 -25.92 -15.64 0.22
CA ALA A 514 -24.55 -15.45 0.68
C ALA A 514 -23.97 -14.14 0.14
N LEU A 515 -24.21 -13.82 -1.13
CA LEU A 515 -23.84 -12.55 -1.73
C LEU A 515 -24.57 -11.36 -1.06
N ALA A 516 -25.87 -11.49 -0.80
CA ALA A 516 -26.63 -10.46 -0.07
C ALA A 516 -26.08 -10.23 1.35
N GLN A 517 -25.66 -11.30 2.04
CA GLN A 517 -25.00 -11.17 3.34
C GLN A 517 -23.61 -10.55 3.23
N LEU A 518 -22.83 -10.85 2.18
CA LEU A 518 -21.55 -10.21 1.93
C LEU A 518 -21.72 -8.69 1.70
N TYR A 519 -22.76 -8.27 0.97
CA TYR A 519 -23.08 -6.85 0.84
C TYR A 519 -23.38 -6.19 2.20
N LYS A 520 -24.04 -6.90 3.13
CA LYS A 520 -24.24 -6.43 4.51
C LYS A 520 -22.95 -6.40 5.34
N VAL A 521 -21.96 -7.24 5.04
CA VAL A 521 -20.63 -7.16 5.66
C VAL A 521 -19.90 -5.90 5.18
N LEU A 522 -19.94 -5.62 3.87
CA LEU A 522 -19.28 -4.45 3.27
C LEU A 522 -20.02 -3.14 3.53
N SER A 523 -21.34 -3.21 3.70
CA SER A 523 -22.19 -2.09 4.06
C SER A 523 -22.96 -2.43 5.34
N PRO A 524 -22.30 -2.41 6.52
CA PRO A 524 -22.92 -2.79 7.78
C PRO A 524 -24.23 -2.04 8.04
N PRO A 525 -25.34 -2.76 8.33
CA PRO A 525 -26.61 -2.13 8.64
C PRO A 525 -26.46 -1.11 9.79
N ALA A 526 -27.25 -0.04 9.74
CA ALA A 526 -27.20 1.11 10.67
C ALA A 526 -25.92 1.99 10.60
N HIS A 527 -24.93 1.63 9.78
CA HIS A 527 -23.70 2.40 9.60
C HIS A 527 -23.57 2.96 8.17
N HIS A 528 -24.54 3.76 7.73
CA HIS A 528 -24.50 4.46 6.44
C HIS A 528 -23.98 5.90 6.57
N GLY A 529 -23.25 6.38 5.57
CA GLY A 529 -22.81 7.76 5.49
C GLY A 529 -21.40 7.93 4.97
N ASN A 530 -20.59 8.68 5.70
CA ASN A 530 -19.26 9.07 5.23
C ASN A 530 -18.30 7.89 5.27
N ILE A 531 -17.70 7.60 4.12
CA ILE A 531 -16.70 6.55 3.99
C ILE A 531 -15.32 7.20 4.04
N ARG A 532 -14.42 6.61 4.83
CA ARG A 532 -13.00 6.96 4.87
C ARG A 532 -12.22 5.66 4.91
N GLY A 533 -11.07 5.59 4.25
CA GLY A 533 -10.25 4.39 4.30
C GLY A 533 -8.75 4.64 4.32
N ALA A 534 -8.02 3.57 4.57
CA ALA A 534 -6.57 3.48 4.55
C ALA A 534 -6.18 2.08 4.03
N TRP A 535 -4.99 1.96 3.45
CA TRP A 535 -4.56 0.75 2.77
C TRP A 535 -3.04 0.57 2.83
N ASP A 536 -2.61 -0.70 2.76
CA ASP A 536 -1.21 -1.11 2.65
C ASP A 536 -1.03 -2.10 1.50
N GLU A 537 0.14 -2.74 1.38
CA GLU A 537 0.46 -3.65 0.27
C GLU A 537 -0.36 -4.94 0.22
N ARG A 538 -1.14 -5.23 1.27
CA ARG A 538 -1.84 -6.52 1.49
C ARG A 538 -3.33 -6.37 1.69
N SER A 539 -3.79 -5.19 2.11
CA SER A 539 -5.12 -5.04 2.67
C SER A 539 -5.55 -3.58 2.79
N MET A 540 -6.83 -3.38 3.08
CA MET A 540 -7.40 -2.08 3.40
C MET A 540 -8.37 -2.16 4.57
N VAL A 541 -8.49 -1.05 5.30
CA VAL A 541 -9.54 -0.83 6.28
C VAL A 541 -10.30 0.42 5.87
N TYR A 542 -11.63 0.37 5.98
CA TYR A 542 -12.46 1.55 5.87
C TYR A 542 -13.47 1.65 7.00
N SER A 543 -13.85 2.88 7.30
CA SER A 543 -14.96 3.18 8.18
C SER A 543 -16.16 3.64 7.38
N THR A 544 -17.35 3.19 7.76
CA THR A 544 -18.62 3.71 7.23
C THR A 544 -19.61 4.02 8.36
N GLY A 545 -20.52 4.95 8.11
CA GLY A 545 -21.44 5.50 9.12
C GLY A 545 -21.20 6.99 9.43
N GLY A 546 -21.51 7.40 10.65
CA GLY A 546 -21.30 8.78 11.09
C GLY A 546 -22.43 9.76 10.79
N LYS A 547 -23.45 9.38 10.01
CA LYS A 547 -24.59 10.27 9.66
C LYS A 547 -25.54 10.47 10.84
N THR A 548 -25.77 9.43 11.64
CA THR A 548 -26.75 9.38 12.74
C THR A 548 -26.12 9.33 14.13
N GLY A 549 -24.78 9.21 14.22
CA GLY A 549 -24.06 9.11 15.49
C GLY A 549 -22.54 9.13 15.31
N PRO A 550 -21.76 9.24 16.40
CA PRO A 550 -20.30 9.37 16.32
C PRO A 550 -19.59 8.06 15.97
N LEU A 551 -20.26 6.92 16.11
CA LEU A 551 -19.70 5.60 15.89
C LEU A 551 -19.76 5.19 14.41
N ARG A 552 -18.66 4.60 13.93
CA ARG A 552 -18.51 4.09 12.57
C ARG A 552 -18.11 2.62 12.62
N ALA A 553 -18.70 1.80 11.76
CA ALA A 553 -18.25 0.43 11.57
C ALA A 553 -16.92 0.44 10.82
N LEU A 554 -15.96 -0.39 11.26
CA LEU A 554 -14.67 -0.60 10.64
C LEU A 554 -14.71 -1.93 9.89
N VAL A 555 -14.47 -1.90 8.59
CA VAL A 555 -14.45 -3.08 7.71
C VAL A 555 -13.05 -3.28 7.19
N PHE A 556 -12.55 -4.51 7.32
CA PHE A 556 -11.25 -4.94 6.83
C PHE A 556 -11.42 -5.84 5.61
N VAL A 557 -10.59 -5.60 4.60
CA VAL A 557 -10.50 -6.44 3.40
C VAL A 557 -9.03 -6.81 3.17
N SER A 558 -8.73 -8.09 2.96
CA SER A 558 -7.37 -8.60 2.75
C SER A 558 -7.24 -9.37 1.45
N TRP A 559 -6.13 -9.13 0.74
CA TRP A 559 -5.65 -9.94 -0.39
C TRP A 559 -4.49 -10.86 0.00
N ASP A 560 -4.11 -10.91 1.28
CA ASP A 560 -3.12 -11.84 1.79
C ASP A 560 -3.81 -13.14 2.24
N PRO A 561 -3.48 -14.30 1.62
CA PRO A 561 -4.10 -15.58 1.94
C PRO A 561 -3.71 -16.14 3.31
N SER A 562 -2.71 -15.57 3.99
CA SER A 562 -2.28 -16.02 5.32
C SER A 562 -3.01 -15.35 6.48
N ILE A 563 -3.79 -14.30 6.20
CA ILE A 563 -4.51 -13.56 7.25
C ILE A 563 -5.80 -14.30 7.57
N TYR A 564 -5.95 -14.72 8.84
CA TYR A 564 -7.08 -15.52 9.30
C TYR A 564 -7.65 -14.97 10.60
N LEU A 565 -8.79 -14.27 10.54
CA LEU A 565 -9.47 -13.79 11.75
C LEU A 565 -10.34 -14.90 12.35
N ASP A 566 -10.10 -15.19 13.63
CA ASP A 566 -10.81 -16.24 14.38
C ASP A 566 -12.32 -15.95 14.50
N GLY A 567 -13.17 -16.97 14.36
CA GLY A 567 -14.62 -16.79 14.37
C GLY A 567 -15.22 -16.15 13.11
N VAL A 568 -14.41 -15.80 12.11
CA VAL A 568 -14.90 -15.47 10.77
C VAL A 568 -15.13 -16.77 10.00
N VAL A 569 -16.30 -16.91 9.37
CA VAL A 569 -16.72 -18.15 8.70
C VAL A 569 -16.25 -18.23 7.25
N GLN A 570 -16.22 -19.44 6.69
CA GLN A 570 -16.00 -19.64 5.26
C GLN A 570 -17.17 -19.06 4.47
N TYR A 571 -16.91 -18.43 3.32
CA TYR A 571 -17.98 -18.04 2.41
C TYR A 571 -18.70 -19.28 1.86
N PRO A 572 -20.03 -19.40 2.01
CA PRO A 572 -20.76 -20.62 1.65
C PRO A 572 -21.15 -20.71 0.17
N GLY A 573 -21.05 -19.61 -0.59
CA GLY A 573 -21.41 -19.56 -2.00
C GLY A 573 -20.23 -19.76 -2.95
N SER A 574 -20.52 -19.84 -4.25
CA SER A 574 -19.50 -19.75 -5.31
C SER A 574 -19.54 -18.34 -5.89
N LEU A 575 -18.51 -17.54 -5.61
CA LEU A 575 -18.35 -16.27 -6.32
C LEU A 575 -17.85 -16.54 -7.73
N SER A 576 -18.67 -16.24 -8.73
CA SER A 576 -18.16 -16.10 -10.09
C SER A 576 -17.21 -14.90 -10.11
N PHE A 577 -15.91 -15.15 -10.07
CA PHE A 577 -14.89 -14.16 -10.40
C PHE A 577 -14.92 -13.97 -11.91
N GLY A 578 -15.97 -13.30 -12.39
CA GLY A 578 -16.32 -13.20 -13.80
C GLY A 578 -16.14 -11.79 -14.31
N ARG A 579 -15.25 -11.65 -15.29
CA ARG A 579 -15.29 -10.57 -16.29
C ARG A 579 -16.71 -10.49 -16.83
N SER A 580 -17.28 -9.29 -16.90
CA SER A 580 -18.55 -9.09 -17.59
C SER A 580 -18.45 -9.64 -19.01
N PRO A 581 -19.40 -10.46 -19.49
CA PRO A 581 -19.44 -10.77 -20.91
C PRO A 581 -19.69 -9.48 -21.67
N THR A 582 -18.70 -9.04 -22.44
CA THR A 582 -18.91 -7.98 -23.42
C THR A 582 -20.00 -8.43 -24.40
N SER A 583 -20.89 -7.51 -24.74
CA SER A 583 -22.05 -7.72 -25.60
C SER A 583 -21.72 -8.01 -27.08
N GLN A 584 -20.58 -8.65 -27.37
CA GLN A 584 -20.14 -9.02 -28.73
C GLN A 584 -20.10 -10.54 -28.98
N ASP A 585 -20.31 -11.39 -27.98
CA ASP A 585 -20.18 -12.85 -28.12
C ASP A 585 -21.47 -13.62 -28.47
N GLN A 586 -22.49 -12.95 -29.04
CA GLN A 586 -23.68 -13.64 -29.59
C GLN A 586 -23.53 -14.08 -31.06
N GLY A 587 -22.32 -14.03 -31.62
CA GLY A 587 -22.10 -14.20 -33.06
C GLY A 587 -21.27 -15.41 -33.50
N ALA A 588 -21.12 -16.49 -32.72
CA ALA A 588 -20.36 -17.66 -33.21
C ALA A 588 -20.67 -18.98 -32.47
N ARG A 589 -21.88 -19.53 -32.63
CA ARG A 589 -22.12 -20.97 -32.41
C ARG A 589 -23.04 -21.54 -33.47
N ALA A 590 -22.44 -21.92 -34.60
CA ALA A 590 -22.97 -22.95 -35.49
C ALA A 590 -21.79 -23.68 -36.13
N CYS A 591 -21.48 -24.89 -35.65
CA CYS A 591 -20.85 -25.96 -36.43
C CYS A 591 -20.94 -27.28 -35.66
N SER A 592 -22.01 -28.00 -35.97
CA SER A 592 -22.18 -29.46 -36.11
C SER A 592 -21.30 -30.42 -35.31
N HIS A 593 -22.02 -31.21 -34.50
CA HIS A 593 -21.76 -32.60 -34.14
C HIS A 593 -21.14 -33.45 -35.26
N VAL A 594 -20.06 -34.16 -34.93
CA VAL A 594 -19.79 -35.52 -35.44
C VAL A 594 -19.33 -36.35 -34.26
N GLY A 595 -20.13 -37.36 -33.90
CA GLY A 595 -19.83 -38.29 -32.82
C GLY A 595 -18.89 -39.40 -33.26
N LEU A 596 -18.02 -39.85 -32.35
CA LEU A 596 -17.39 -41.15 -32.40
C LEU A 596 -17.26 -41.73 -30.98
N HIS A 597 -18.02 -42.81 -30.78
CA HIS A 597 -17.93 -43.90 -29.81
C HIS A 597 -16.86 -43.88 -28.70
N ALA A 598 -17.36 -44.00 -27.48
CA ALA A 598 -16.65 -44.54 -26.33
C ALA A 598 -16.52 -46.07 -26.42
N PRO A 599 -15.43 -46.66 -25.91
CA PRO A 599 -15.43 -48.03 -25.42
C PRO A 599 -15.25 -48.08 -23.89
N GLU A 600 -16.26 -48.67 -23.27
CA GLU A 600 -16.27 -49.64 -22.16
C GLU A 600 -15.09 -49.68 -21.16
N LEU A 601 -15.45 -49.29 -19.94
CA LEU A 601 -15.16 -49.93 -18.65
C LEU A 601 -14.26 -51.18 -18.66
N TYR A 602 -13.11 -51.07 -18.00
CA TYR A 602 -12.45 -52.19 -17.33
C TYR A 602 -12.45 -51.94 -15.82
N GLU A 603 -13.19 -52.79 -15.10
CA GLU A 603 -13.16 -52.89 -13.64
C GLU A 603 -11.81 -53.47 -13.19
N GLY A 604 -10.99 -52.64 -12.55
CA GLY A 604 -9.80 -53.05 -11.82
C GLY A 604 -9.96 -52.77 -10.33
N LYS A 605 -10.40 -53.77 -9.57
CA LYS A 605 -10.42 -53.76 -8.10
C LYS A 605 -8.99 -53.56 -7.56
N GLY A 606 -8.67 -52.34 -7.13
CA GLY A 606 -7.51 -52.02 -6.31
C GLY A 606 -7.97 -51.26 -5.08
N LYS A 607 -7.98 -51.92 -3.92
CA LYS A 607 -8.18 -51.28 -2.61
C LYS A 607 -7.05 -50.26 -2.40
N CYS A 608 -7.34 -48.97 -2.55
CA CYS A 608 -6.53 -47.91 -1.95
C CYS A 608 -7.34 -47.36 -0.78
N LYS A 609 -6.75 -47.42 0.42
CA LYS A 609 -7.32 -46.84 1.64
C LYS A 609 -7.50 -45.34 1.43
N ASP A 610 -8.66 -44.85 1.85
CA ASP A 610 -8.93 -43.43 2.05
C ASP A 610 -7.98 -42.88 3.12
N ASP A 611 -6.90 -42.23 2.69
CA ASP A 611 -6.15 -41.28 3.52
C ASP A 611 -6.60 -39.87 3.12
N VAL A 612 -7.82 -39.52 3.53
CA VAL A 612 -8.32 -38.13 3.58
C VAL A 612 -8.06 -37.62 4.99
N ALA A 613 -6.82 -37.25 5.27
CA ALA A 613 -6.43 -36.51 6.47
C ALA A 613 -5.16 -35.69 6.18
N GLU A 614 -5.07 -34.52 6.81
CA GLU A 614 -3.91 -33.60 6.82
C GLU A 614 -3.75 -32.61 5.64
N TRP A 615 -4.70 -31.68 5.51
CA TRP A 615 -4.46 -30.34 4.93
C TRP A 615 -4.88 -29.24 5.91
N TYR A 616 -4.29 -29.27 7.10
CA TYR A 616 -4.16 -28.11 7.98
C TYR A 616 -2.74 -28.14 8.53
N PRO A 617 -1.93 -27.07 8.44
CA PRO A 617 -0.83 -26.96 9.37
C PRO A 617 -1.48 -26.86 10.75
N GLU A 618 -1.28 -27.87 11.59
CA GLU A 618 -1.41 -27.70 13.03
C GLU A 618 -0.52 -26.51 13.39
N PHE A 619 -1.16 -25.38 13.64
CA PHE A 619 -0.52 -24.23 14.22
C PHE A 619 -0.34 -24.59 15.70
N GLU A 620 0.76 -25.28 16.02
CA GLU A 620 1.25 -25.24 17.39
C GLU A 620 1.59 -23.77 17.70
N PRO A 621 0.93 -23.16 18.69
CA PRO A 621 1.39 -21.87 19.17
C PRO A 621 2.76 -22.10 19.78
N ASN A 622 3.82 -21.63 19.12
CA ASN A 622 5.14 -21.57 19.74
C ASN A 622 5.04 -20.76 21.03
N SER A 623 4.95 -21.49 22.14
CA SER A 623 5.27 -21.04 23.48
C SER A 623 6.75 -20.70 23.51
N LEU A 624 7.07 -19.43 23.32
CA LEU A 624 8.27 -18.88 23.92
C LEU A 624 8.03 -18.87 25.43
N HIS A 625 8.40 -19.98 26.08
CA HIS A 625 8.66 -19.97 27.52
C HIS A 625 9.78 -18.95 27.79
N PRO A 626 9.59 -18.01 28.73
CA PRO A 626 10.70 -17.33 29.38
C PRO A 626 11.45 -18.34 30.25
N ASP A 627 12.77 -18.26 30.27
CA ASP A 627 13.62 -18.94 31.25
C ASP A 627 13.15 -18.61 32.68
N ASP A 628 12.46 -19.55 33.32
CA ASP A 628 12.25 -19.59 34.76
C ASP A 628 13.45 -20.32 35.39
N GLY A 629 14.52 -19.57 35.64
CA GLY A 629 15.61 -19.99 36.53
C GLY A 629 15.25 -19.60 37.97
N ASN A 630 14.56 -20.48 38.68
CA ASN A 630 14.21 -20.32 40.09
C ASN A 630 14.98 -21.35 40.92
N ASP A 631 16.19 -20.99 41.36
CA ASP A 631 16.86 -21.66 42.47
C ASP A 631 16.28 -21.12 43.78
N ALA A 632 15.34 -21.88 44.34
CA ALA A 632 14.84 -21.69 45.69
C ALA A 632 15.84 -22.27 46.70
N LEU A 633 16.49 -21.39 47.48
CA LEU A 633 16.90 -21.72 48.83
C LEU A 633 16.20 -20.75 49.78
N GLY A 634 15.37 -21.32 50.64
CA GLY A 634 14.42 -20.59 51.46
C GLY A 634 15.05 -19.75 52.57
N MET A 635 14.35 -18.68 52.91
CA MET A 635 14.27 -18.20 54.28
C MET A 635 13.01 -17.35 54.44
N ASP A 636 12.13 -17.82 55.33
CA ASP A 636 10.99 -17.07 55.86
C ASP A 636 11.48 -15.78 56.52
N ILE A 637 11.00 -14.62 56.04
CA ILE A 637 10.87 -13.42 56.86
C ILE A 637 9.56 -12.71 56.50
N SER A 638 8.63 -12.78 57.45
CA SER A 638 7.47 -11.90 57.58
C SER A 638 7.89 -10.44 57.55
N GLY A 639 7.38 -9.66 56.60
CA GLY A 639 7.61 -8.22 56.53
C GLY A 639 6.56 -7.52 55.68
N ALA A 640 5.59 -6.89 56.34
CA ALA A 640 4.65 -5.99 55.71
C ALA A 640 5.41 -4.81 55.05
N ALA A 641 5.30 -4.67 53.74
CA ALA A 641 5.71 -3.47 53.03
C ALA A 641 4.70 -3.16 51.92
N THR A 642 4.08 -1.99 52.06
CA THR A 642 3.14 -1.35 51.16
C THR A 642 3.72 -1.17 49.75
N GLY A 643 3.40 -2.11 48.85
CA GLY A 643 3.63 -1.94 47.42
C GLY A 643 2.50 -1.16 46.78
N THR A 644 2.68 0.15 46.57
CA THR A 644 1.83 0.93 45.66
C THR A 644 1.94 0.35 44.25
N THR A 645 1.01 -0.51 43.87
CA THR A 645 0.82 -0.97 42.50
C THR A 645 0.37 0.23 41.66
N TYR A 646 1.28 0.75 40.82
CA TYR A 646 0.91 1.78 39.85
C TYR A 646 -0.27 1.29 39.00
N PRO A 647 -1.32 2.09 38.80
CA PRO A 647 -2.52 1.63 38.12
C PRO A 647 -2.23 1.35 36.64
N GLN A 648 -2.16 0.07 36.29
CA GLN A 648 -1.93 -0.39 34.92
C GLN A 648 -2.97 0.24 33.97
N TRP A 649 -2.50 0.99 32.97
CA TRP A 649 -3.34 1.64 31.95
C TRP A 649 -3.60 0.77 30.72
N ARG A 650 -2.99 -0.41 30.66
CA ARG A 650 -3.18 -1.38 29.58
C ARG A 650 -3.67 -2.71 30.11
N VAL A 651 -4.58 -3.33 29.36
CA VAL A 651 -5.02 -4.72 29.51
C VAL A 651 -5.03 -5.41 28.14
N PHE A 652 -5.14 -6.74 28.13
CA PHE A 652 -5.37 -7.52 26.92
C PHE A 652 -6.81 -8.01 26.93
N GLU A 653 -7.53 -7.81 25.84
CA GLU A 653 -8.91 -8.26 25.70
C GLU A 653 -9.07 -9.04 24.39
N PRO A 654 -10.09 -9.91 24.26
CA PRO A 654 -10.45 -10.47 22.97
C PRO A 654 -10.74 -9.36 21.94
N PRO A 655 -10.35 -9.54 20.66
CA PRO A 655 -10.67 -8.59 19.62
C PRO A 655 -12.18 -8.40 19.46
N MET A 656 -12.61 -7.16 19.26
CA MET A 656 -14.03 -6.81 19.09
C MET A 656 -14.72 -7.60 17.97
N TYR A 657 -13.99 -7.92 16.89
CA TYR A 657 -14.53 -8.68 15.75
C TYR A 657 -15.10 -10.04 16.14
N ARG A 658 -14.60 -10.67 17.21
CA ARG A 658 -15.10 -11.96 17.69
C ARG A 658 -16.51 -11.87 18.24
N ALA A 659 -16.83 -10.75 18.89
CA ALA A 659 -18.17 -10.48 19.38
C ALA A 659 -19.13 -10.03 18.25
N ILE A 660 -18.59 -9.37 17.22
CA ILE A 660 -19.38 -8.95 16.05
C ILE A 660 -19.71 -10.15 15.15
N SER A 661 -18.75 -11.07 14.95
CA SER A 661 -18.93 -12.32 14.18
C SER A 661 -19.49 -12.10 12.76
N SER A 662 -19.06 -11.04 12.08
CA SER A 662 -19.56 -10.65 10.76
C SER A 662 -18.44 -10.56 9.74
N GLY A 663 -18.30 -11.58 8.89
CA GLY A 663 -17.31 -11.61 7.82
C GLY A 663 -17.20 -12.96 7.14
N TYR A 664 -16.37 -13.02 6.10
CA TYR A 664 -16.12 -14.22 5.32
C TYR A 664 -14.66 -14.42 4.92
N HIS A 665 -14.23 -15.68 4.93
CA HIS A 665 -13.01 -16.18 4.28
C HIS A 665 -13.32 -16.78 2.91
N PHE A 666 -12.50 -16.47 1.91
CA PHE A 666 -12.67 -16.90 0.52
C PHE A 666 -11.58 -17.87 0.04
N ALA A 667 -10.73 -18.40 0.94
CA ALA A 667 -9.55 -19.19 0.58
C ALA A 667 -9.85 -20.47 -0.23
N HIS A 668 -10.91 -21.22 0.09
CA HIS A 668 -11.26 -22.46 -0.61
C HIS A 668 -11.82 -22.26 -2.03
N LEU A 669 -12.21 -21.04 -2.41
CA LEU A 669 -12.70 -20.76 -3.77
C LEU A 669 -11.57 -20.68 -4.82
N ARG A 670 -10.30 -20.83 -4.41
CA ARG A 670 -9.12 -20.60 -5.27
C ARG A 670 -8.15 -21.75 -5.35
N GLU A 671 -8.56 -22.95 -4.94
CA GLU A 671 -7.78 -24.14 -5.22
C GLU A 671 -7.93 -24.50 -6.70
N PRO A 672 -6.83 -24.63 -7.47
CA PRO A 672 -6.95 -25.18 -8.81
C PRO A 672 -7.41 -26.64 -8.68
N GLN A 673 -8.59 -26.95 -9.22
CA GLN A 673 -8.93 -28.33 -9.54
C GLN A 673 -7.97 -28.78 -10.65
N ILE A 674 -6.98 -29.62 -10.34
CA ILE A 674 -6.01 -30.17 -11.30
C ILE A 674 -6.21 -31.67 -11.50
#